data_AF-A0AAE1BF27-F1
#
_entry.id   AF-A0AAE1BF27-F1
#
_cell.length_a   1.000
_cell.length_b   1.000
_cell.length_c   1.000
_cell.angle_alpha   90.00
_cell.angle_beta   90.00
_cell.angle_gamma   90.00
#
_symmetry.space_group_name_H-M   'P 1'
#
loop_
_entity.id
_entity.type
_entity.pdbx_description
1 polymer ?
#
loop_
_entity_poly.entity_id
_entity_poly.type
_entity_poly.pdbx_seq_one_letter_code
_entity_poly.pdbx_strand_id
1 'polypeptide(L)'
;AKLSAKDIRCLGLSTQRASFVTWNKNTDKLLHKFITWKDVRSDALVKQWNRSIIMKLIRFGSSILYKILRSKRFLAGSVLKLMNIQVNMRLKWVLENNVEAARLAREGDLLFGTLDTWLIYKLSKGKIHATDYSNASGTALYDPFIEDWNRFFLGVFGIPLSIFPELRPSVGNWGSCSADLFGAEIPITAVVSDQGASLFGSFGFERGDVKITLGTGAFMDVNTGSKPHASVKGIYPVHGWKDSQGLVHMAEASSNDNGTVIEWGQTMGLYENASETSDLAMSAKGDNSVYFIPAFQGIQAPLNDARATAGILGLSANTGRPQLVRAMLESLAFRVHQMYSAMRAEADYDLLNIRPSPLSSADPVERPKSTDVTALGTAFLAGMGAGVWESRDELLPLYSVDRVFQPEMEHQPQLLQQMKEWERALKRFTKWHCEDNSSTTKGQLPTTPTFTGNTHNTTTPIGKTHNTTTPTDNTHNTTTPTDNTHNTTTTTDNTHNTTTPTGNTHNTTTPTDNTTTPTNTGNTTTPTTTRNTHNTGNHTTTTTTNRPQEKFTAEYLSGICVHEDINSNTVLLVVGALGPRRHPGETGRRNERRRDIREGEKKCKKERGRKEVPEGEREDEKWKEDQEGKIRKEEQEGEREEEQEGKRKEDQEGKIRKEEQEGEREEEQEGEREEEQEGEREEEQEGERETRGMGRKEKNRRSEKQEE
;
A
#
# COMPACT_ATOMS: atom_id res chain seq x y z
N ALA A 1 -2.75 31.16 14.43
CA ALA A 1 -1.98 32.33 14.88
C ALA A 1 -1.93 33.39 13.78
N LYS A 2 -1.51 34.64 14.06
CA LYS A 2 -1.27 35.66 13.02
C LYS A 2 0.20 35.62 12.60
N LEU A 3 0.57 34.66 11.75
CA LEU A 3 1.95 34.49 11.25
C LEU A 3 2.07 35.03 9.83
N SER A 4 3.25 35.52 9.48
CA SER A 4 3.69 35.87 8.13
C SER A 4 4.70 34.83 7.61
N ALA A 5 5.04 34.89 6.33
CA ALA A 5 6.09 34.04 5.75
C ALA A 5 7.48 34.22 6.40
N LYS A 6 7.74 35.38 7.03
CA LYS A 6 9.01 35.65 7.74
C LYS A 6 9.09 34.94 9.10
N ASP A 7 7.96 34.52 9.64
CA ASP A 7 7.88 33.76 10.90
C ASP A 7 8.00 32.25 10.66
N ILE A 8 8.02 31.81 9.39
CA ILE A 8 8.19 30.40 9.01
C ILE A 8 9.68 30.07 8.92
N ARG A 9 10.19 29.40 9.95
CA ARG A 9 11.61 28.97 10.04
C ARG A 9 12.04 28.08 8.88
N CYS A 10 11.14 27.22 8.39
CA CYS A 10 11.43 26.21 7.39
C CYS A 10 10.16 25.62 6.77
N LEU A 11 10.27 25.05 5.57
CA LEU A 11 9.25 24.25 4.91
C LEU A 11 9.70 22.79 4.75
N GLY A 12 8.77 21.88 4.96
CA GLY A 12 8.85 20.49 4.50
C GLY A 12 7.77 20.22 3.45
N LEU A 13 8.06 19.32 2.51
CA LEU A 13 7.09 18.87 1.50
C LEU A 13 6.81 17.38 1.66
N SER A 14 5.52 17.02 1.58
CA SER A 14 5.08 15.65 1.41
C SER A 14 3.95 15.55 0.40
N THR A 15 3.92 14.45 -0.35
CA THR A 15 3.02 14.25 -1.49
C THR A 15 2.59 12.80 -1.63
N GLN A 16 1.38 12.57 -2.17
CA GLN A 16 0.97 11.23 -2.63
C GLN A 16 2.00 10.67 -3.62
N ARG A 17 2.46 9.44 -3.36
CA ARG A 17 3.43 8.75 -4.23
C ARG A 17 2.80 8.33 -5.56
N ALA A 18 3.66 7.93 -6.50
CA ALA A 18 3.32 7.33 -7.80
C ALA A 18 2.42 8.16 -8.74
N SER A 19 2.02 9.37 -8.36
CA SER A 19 1.44 10.38 -9.26
C SER A 19 2.56 11.20 -9.90
N PHE A 20 2.59 11.30 -11.23
CA PHE A 20 3.72 11.90 -11.96
C PHE A 20 3.30 12.79 -13.14
N VAL A 21 4.27 13.56 -13.64
CA VAL A 21 4.15 14.38 -14.86
C VAL A 21 5.46 14.39 -15.66
N THR A 22 5.38 14.77 -16.93
CA THR A 22 6.55 15.06 -17.77
C THR A 22 6.42 16.45 -18.43
N TRP A 23 7.54 17.14 -18.58
CA TRP A 23 7.58 18.51 -19.10
C TRP A 23 8.84 18.79 -19.93
N ASN A 24 8.75 19.80 -20.79
CA ASN A 24 9.89 20.28 -21.57
C ASN A 24 10.82 21.12 -20.68
N LYS A 25 12.08 20.70 -20.59
CA LYS A 25 13.17 21.28 -19.78
C LYS A 25 13.42 22.77 -20.02
N ASN A 26 13.24 23.22 -21.26
CA ASN A 26 13.65 24.55 -21.73
C ASN A 26 12.50 25.56 -21.76
N THR A 27 11.27 25.13 -21.45
CA THR A 27 10.04 25.96 -21.55
C THR A 27 9.06 25.79 -20.39
N ASP A 28 9.38 24.95 -19.40
CA ASP A 28 8.50 24.56 -18.28
C ASP A 28 7.14 23.94 -18.68
N LYS A 29 6.93 23.67 -19.98
CA LYS A 29 5.62 23.27 -20.51
C LYS A 29 5.33 21.80 -20.21
N LEU A 30 4.30 21.56 -19.41
CA LEU A 30 3.73 20.23 -19.18
C LEU A 30 3.26 19.61 -20.50
N LEU A 31 3.58 18.33 -20.70
CA LEU A 31 3.17 17.59 -21.91
C LEU A 31 1.84 16.84 -21.73
N HIS A 32 1.35 16.73 -20.49
CA HIS A 32 0.07 16.14 -20.12
C HIS A 32 -0.38 16.61 -18.72
N LYS A 33 -1.65 16.36 -18.36
CA LYS A 33 -2.12 16.45 -16.96
C LYS A 33 -1.43 15.37 -16.11
N PHE A 34 -1.31 15.57 -14.79
CA PHE A 34 -0.81 14.56 -13.87
C PHE A 34 -1.49 13.19 -14.09
N ILE A 35 -0.67 12.14 -14.18
CA ILE A 35 -1.14 10.76 -14.27
C ILE A 35 -1.08 10.19 -12.85
N THR A 36 -2.24 9.96 -12.25
CA THR A 36 -2.36 9.58 -10.84
C THR A 36 -2.05 8.10 -10.63
N TRP A 37 -1.80 7.70 -9.38
CA TRP A 37 -1.59 6.31 -8.99
C TRP A 37 -2.82 5.39 -9.23
N LYS A 38 -4.02 5.97 -9.36
CA LYS A 38 -5.27 5.27 -9.73
C LYS A 38 -5.46 5.09 -11.24
N ASP A 39 -4.58 5.64 -12.08
CA ASP A 39 -4.76 5.66 -13.53
C ASP A 39 -4.50 4.28 -14.18
N VAL A 40 -5.46 3.77 -14.93
CA VAL A 40 -5.42 2.43 -15.55
C VAL A 40 -5.10 2.43 -17.05
N ARG A 41 -4.67 3.56 -17.65
CA ARG A 41 -4.37 3.62 -19.10
C ARG A 41 -3.32 2.63 -19.57
N SER A 42 -2.44 2.20 -18.66
CA SER A 42 -1.39 1.22 -18.91
C SER A 42 -1.85 -0.24 -18.82
N ASP A 43 -3.12 -0.54 -18.52
CA ASP A 43 -3.54 -1.91 -18.19
C ASP A 43 -3.22 -2.93 -19.28
N ALA A 44 -3.48 -2.60 -20.55
CA ALA A 44 -3.12 -3.44 -21.69
C ALA A 44 -1.60 -3.69 -21.78
N LEU A 45 -0.79 -2.65 -21.50
CA LEU A 45 0.67 -2.73 -21.48
C LEU A 45 1.19 -3.55 -20.28
N VAL A 46 0.58 -3.40 -19.10
CA VAL A 46 0.86 -4.21 -17.90
C VAL A 46 0.52 -5.68 -18.12
N LYS A 47 -0.64 -5.98 -18.74
CA LYS A 47 -1.03 -7.34 -19.13
C LYS A 47 -0.07 -7.93 -20.16
N GLN A 48 0.32 -7.17 -21.19
CA GLN A 48 1.29 -7.57 -22.21
C GLN A 48 2.67 -7.87 -21.61
N TRP A 49 3.22 -6.97 -20.79
CA TRP A 49 4.55 -7.15 -20.19
C TRP A 49 4.59 -8.30 -19.17
N ASN A 50 3.55 -8.47 -18.34
CA ASN A 50 3.48 -9.61 -17.41
C ASN A 50 3.42 -10.99 -18.11
N ARG A 51 2.84 -11.04 -19.33
CA ARG A 51 2.76 -12.25 -20.18
C ARG A 51 4.02 -12.45 -21.07
N SER A 52 4.87 -11.43 -21.21
CA SER A 52 6.02 -11.42 -22.13
C SER A 52 7.10 -12.48 -21.83
N ILE A 53 7.85 -12.88 -22.86
CA ILE A 53 9.02 -13.75 -22.72
C ILE A 53 10.09 -13.10 -21.83
N ILE A 54 10.31 -11.79 -21.97
CA ILE A 54 11.28 -11.02 -21.16
C ILE A 54 10.97 -11.17 -19.66
N MET A 55 9.72 -10.98 -19.26
CA MET A 55 9.32 -11.12 -17.84
C MET A 55 9.45 -12.57 -17.34
N LYS A 56 9.16 -13.57 -18.18
CA LYS A 56 9.40 -14.99 -17.85
C LYS A 56 10.89 -15.27 -17.62
N LEU A 57 11.77 -14.75 -18.49
CA LEU A 57 13.23 -14.89 -18.35
C LEU A 57 13.76 -14.18 -17.10
N ILE A 58 13.27 -12.98 -16.78
CA ILE A 58 13.67 -12.24 -15.57
C ILE A 58 13.28 -13.01 -14.30
N ARG A 59 12.06 -13.55 -14.22
CA ARG A 59 11.62 -14.39 -13.09
C ARG A 59 12.46 -15.67 -12.98
N PHE A 60 12.73 -16.35 -14.09
CA PHE A 60 13.51 -17.59 -14.13
C PHE A 60 14.99 -17.36 -13.74
N GLY A 61 15.63 -16.33 -14.30
CA GLY A 61 16.99 -15.93 -13.93
C GLY A 61 17.10 -15.53 -12.47
N SER A 62 16.09 -14.84 -11.92
CA SER A 62 16.01 -14.51 -10.49
C SER A 62 15.87 -15.78 -9.63
N SER A 63 15.10 -16.78 -10.06
CA SER A 63 15.00 -18.08 -9.37
C SER A 63 16.34 -18.83 -9.34
N ILE A 64 17.09 -18.82 -10.45
CA ILE A 64 18.46 -19.40 -10.51
C ILE A 64 19.41 -18.63 -9.58
N LEU A 65 19.42 -17.30 -9.66
CA LEU A 65 20.26 -16.45 -8.79
C LEU A 65 19.91 -16.62 -7.31
N TYR A 66 18.65 -16.86 -6.96
CA TYR A 66 18.26 -17.22 -5.60
C TYR A 66 18.80 -18.60 -5.18
N LYS A 67 18.71 -19.63 -6.03
CA LYS A 67 19.27 -20.96 -5.70
C LYS A 67 20.77 -20.91 -5.41
N ILE A 68 21.52 -20.12 -6.20
CA ILE A 68 22.98 -19.98 -6.09
C ILE A 68 23.37 -19.06 -4.91
N LEU A 69 22.77 -17.87 -4.81
CA LEU A 69 23.23 -16.80 -3.90
C LEU A 69 22.41 -16.67 -2.62
N ARG A 70 21.31 -17.44 -2.46
CA ARG A 70 20.36 -17.47 -1.33
C ARG A 70 19.80 -16.12 -0.85
N SER A 71 20.06 -15.03 -1.57
CA SER A 71 19.63 -13.67 -1.19
C SER A 71 18.14 -13.46 -1.48
N LYS A 72 17.36 -13.09 -0.44
CA LYS A 72 15.90 -12.85 -0.52
C LYS A 72 15.49 -11.90 -1.66
N ARG A 73 16.34 -10.94 -2.10
CA ARG A 73 16.02 -10.04 -3.22
C ARG A 73 15.75 -10.78 -4.54
N PHE A 74 16.47 -11.87 -4.79
CA PHE A 74 16.28 -12.68 -5.99
C PHE A 74 15.06 -13.60 -5.87
N LEU A 75 14.70 -14.01 -4.66
CA LEU A 75 13.44 -14.71 -4.39
C LEU A 75 12.25 -13.78 -4.68
N ALA A 76 12.27 -12.53 -4.21
CA ALA A 76 11.29 -11.51 -4.60
C ALA A 76 11.27 -11.26 -6.13
N GLY A 77 12.45 -11.16 -6.76
CA GLY A 77 12.58 -11.05 -8.22
C GLY A 77 11.95 -12.21 -9.01
N SER A 78 11.90 -13.42 -8.43
CA SER A 78 11.28 -14.59 -9.07
C SER A 78 9.75 -14.52 -9.15
N VAL A 79 9.11 -13.73 -8.28
CA VAL A 79 7.65 -13.48 -8.26
C VAL A 79 7.26 -12.10 -8.79
N LEU A 80 8.24 -11.28 -9.21
CA LEU A 80 8.06 -9.90 -9.69
C LEU A 80 6.88 -9.76 -10.66
N LYS A 81 5.97 -8.81 -10.38
CA LYS A 81 4.75 -8.55 -11.15
C LYS A 81 4.58 -7.05 -11.37
N LEU A 82 4.30 -6.63 -12.60
CA LEU A 82 3.98 -5.23 -12.90
C LEU A 82 2.51 -4.97 -12.59
N MET A 83 2.19 -3.77 -12.08
CA MET A 83 0.83 -3.37 -11.67
C MET A 83 0.58 -1.90 -12.01
N ASN A 84 -0.66 -1.52 -12.35
CA ASN A 84 -0.98 -0.14 -12.77
C ASN A 84 -0.62 0.94 -11.73
N ILE A 85 -0.61 0.61 -10.43
CA ILE A 85 -0.16 1.52 -9.37
C ILE A 85 1.30 1.97 -9.53
N GLN A 86 2.15 1.15 -10.15
CA GLN A 86 3.55 1.47 -10.43
C GLN A 86 3.67 2.53 -11.54
N VAL A 87 4.73 3.35 -11.50
CA VAL A 87 4.93 4.41 -12.51
C VAL A 87 5.49 3.84 -13.81
N ASN A 88 6.26 2.75 -13.74
CA ASN A 88 7.00 2.17 -14.87
C ASN A 88 6.22 2.05 -16.19
N MET A 89 5.07 1.35 -16.21
CA MET A 89 4.27 1.16 -17.43
C MET A 89 3.44 2.39 -17.79
N ARG A 90 3.07 3.25 -16.83
CA ARG A 90 2.39 4.52 -17.11
C ARG A 90 3.33 5.53 -17.78
N LEU A 91 4.59 5.60 -17.36
CA LEU A 91 5.63 6.41 -18.00
C LEU A 91 5.99 5.86 -19.40
N LYS A 92 6.14 4.53 -19.53
CA LYS A 92 6.34 3.89 -20.84
C LYS A 92 5.20 4.20 -21.81
N TRP A 93 3.95 4.12 -21.34
CA TRP A 93 2.77 4.50 -22.13
C TRP A 93 2.86 5.96 -22.61
N VAL A 94 3.32 6.91 -21.79
CA VAL A 94 3.51 8.32 -22.21
C VAL A 94 4.54 8.42 -23.33
N LEU A 95 5.68 7.74 -23.22
CA LEU A 95 6.73 7.75 -24.24
C LEU A 95 6.32 7.03 -25.55
N GLU A 96 5.32 6.15 -25.50
CA GLU A 96 4.77 5.47 -26.69
C GLU A 96 3.60 6.22 -27.35
N ASN A 97 2.84 7.02 -26.58
CA ASN A 97 1.61 7.66 -27.05
C ASN A 97 1.70 9.19 -27.18
N ASN A 98 2.71 9.84 -26.61
CA ASN A 98 2.96 11.28 -26.75
C ASN A 98 4.21 11.53 -27.60
N VAL A 99 3.99 11.92 -28.87
CA VAL A 99 5.05 12.15 -29.87
C VAL A 99 6.08 13.20 -29.40
N GLU A 100 5.63 14.25 -28.71
CA GLU A 100 6.52 15.31 -28.22
C GLU A 100 7.34 14.85 -27.02
N ALA A 101 6.74 14.09 -26.09
CA ALA A 101 7.49 13.46 -25.00
C ALA A 101 8.55 12.49 -25.54
N ALA A 102 8.19 11.66 -26.52
CA ALA A 102 9.10 10.74 -27.19
C ALA A 102 10.24 11.47 -27.93
N ARG A 103 9.96 12.64 -28.52
CA ARG A 103 10.96 13.48 -29.20
C ARG A 103 11.95 14.08 -28.19
N LEU A 104 11.45 14.79 -27.18
CA LEU A 104 12.25 15.43 -26.14
C LEU A 104 13.08 14.41 -25.33
N ALA A 105 12.57 13.20 -25.12
CA ALA A 105 13.29 12.12 -24.45
C ALA A 105 14.54 11.63 -25.24
N ARG A 106 14.50 11.69 -26.58
CA ARG A 106 15.65 11.38 -27.43
C ARG A 106 16.66 12.54 -27.52
N GLU A 107 16.18 13.78 -27.36
CA GLU A 107 17.00 15.00 -27.42
C GLU A 107 17.67 15.35 -26.07
N GLY A 108 17.17 14.81 -24.95
CA GLY A 108 17.66 15.14 -23.60
C GLY A 108 16.99 16.36 -22.96
N ASP A 109 15.85 16.79 -23.53
CA ASP A 109 15.06 17.96 -23.14
C ASP A 109 13.72 17.60 -22.48
N LEU A 110 13.47 16.31 -22.22
CA LEU A 110 12.36 15.87 -21.38
C LEU A 110 12.80 15.76 -19.92
N LEU A 111 12.03 16.35 -19.01
CA LEU A 111 12.12 16.05 -17.58
C LEU A 111 10.90 15.23 -17.14
N PHE A 112 11.13 14.25 -16.27
CA PHE A 112 10.13 13.46 -15.56
C PHE A 112 10.19 13.78 -14.07
N GLY A 113 9.07 13.66 -13.36
CA GLY A 113 9.05 13.78 -11.91
C GLY A 113 7.73 13.35 -11.29
N THR A 114 7.80 12.85 -10.06
CA THR A 114 6.66 12.73 -9.14
C THR A 114 6.28 14.12 -8.59
N LEU A 115 5.21 14.19 -7.80
CA LEU A 115 4.65 15.47 -7.34
C LEU A 115 5.63 16.30 -6.51
N ASP A 116 6.41 15.67 -5.64
CA ASP A 116 7.54 16.26 -4.92
C ASP A 116 8.52 16.97 -5.86
N THR A 117 8.93 16.28 -6.93
CA THR A 117 9.90 16.77 -7.91
C THR A 117 9.36 17.99 -8.64
N TRP A 118 8.10 17.94 -9.06
CA TRP A 118 7.45 19.07 -9.72
C TRP A 118 7.27 20.27 -8.78
N LEU A 119 6.87 20.05 -7.53
CA LEU A 119 6.74 21.12 -6.54
C LEU A 119 8.09 21.77 -6.24
N ILE A 120 9.15 20.99 -5.99
CA ILE A 120 10.53 21.49 -5.84
C ILE A 120 10.97 22.27 -7.07
N TYR A 121 10.72 21.74 -8.27
CA TYR A 121 11.07 22.42 -9.52
C TYR A 121 10.34 23.76 -9.68
N LYS A 122 9.06 23.88 -9.32
CA LYS A 122 8.35 25.17 -9.37
C LYS A 122 8.71 26.13 -8.24
N LEU A 123 8.86 25.66 -7.00
CA LEU A 123 9.25 26.49 -5.85
C LEU A 123 10.66 27.07 -5.99
N SER A 124 11.57 26.32 -6.60
CA SER A 124 12.95 26.74 -6.92
C SER A 124 13.10 27.53 -8.23
N LYS A 125 11.99 27.78 -8.97
CA LYS A 125 11.98 28.41 -10.30
C LYS A 125 12.91 27.71 -11.32
N GLY A 126 12.75 26.39 -11.45
CA GLY A 126 13.46 25.53 -12.42
C GLY A 126 14.89 25.14 -12.02
N LYS A 127 15.40 25.63 -10.88
CA LYS A 127 16.80 25.42 -10.46
C LYS A 127 17.09 24.02 -9.93
N ILE A 128 16.07 23.31 -9.42
CA ILE A 128 16.24 22.00 -8.76
C ILE A 128 15.29 20.99 -9.40
N HIS A 129 15.86 19.95 -10.01
CA HIS A 129 15.16 18.79 -10.54
C HIS A 129 15.61 17.56 -9.74
N ALA A 130 15.03 17.39 -8.56
CA ALA A 130 15.43 16.38 -7.58
C ALA A 130 14.21 15.72 -6.89
N THR A 131 14.38 14.50 -6.42
CA THR A 131 13.40 13.71 -5.65
C THR A 131 14.08 13.03 -4.46
N ASP A 132 13.32 12.71 -3.43
CA ASP A 132 13.85 11.99 -2.27
C ASP A 132 13.76 10.47 -2.43
N TYR A 133 14.54 9.75 -1.61
CA TYR A 133 14.59 8.28 -1.62
C TYR A 133 13.20 7.65 -1.42
N SER A 134 12.33 8.22 -0.59
CA SER A 134 11.01 7.66 -0.31
C SER A 134 10.02 7.85 -1.47
N ASN A 135 9.94 9.04 -2.08
CA ASN A 135 9.15 9.24 -3.29
C ASN A 135 9.68 8.43 -4.49
N ALA A 136 11.01 8.37 -4.67
CA ALA A 136 11.64 7.55 -5.71
C ALA A 136 11.28 6.06 -5.58
N SER A 137 11.32 5.49 -4.36
CA SER A 137 10.98 4.08 -4.12
C SER A 137 9.56 3.72 -4.57
N GLY A 138 8.59 4.64 -4.42
CA GLY A 138 7.20 4.47 -4.85
C GLY A 138 7.00 4.42 -6.38
N THR A 139 8.04 4.60 -7.19
CA THR A 139 7.92 4.56 -8.66
C THR A 139 7.92 3.15 -9.26
N ALA A 140 8.57 2.19 -8.59
CA ALA A 140 9.04 0.92 -9.19
C ALA A 140 9.83 1.10 -10.51
N LEU A 141 10.55 2.23 -10.62
CA LEU A 141 11.64 2.50 -11.57
C LEU A 141 13.00 2.65 -10.84
N TYR A 142 12.95 2.61 -9.52
CA TYR A 142 14.05 2.72 -8.56
C TYR A 142 14.26 1.36 -7.86
N ASP A 143 15.48 1.03 -7.45
CA ASP A 143 15.81 -0.24 -6.81
C ASP A 143 16.14 -0.07 -5.31
N PRO A 144 15.25 -0.49 -4.38
CA PRO A 144 15.46 -0.35 -2.93
C PRO A 144 16.54 -1.26 -2.35
N PHE A 145 17.17 -2.14 -3.17
CA PHE A 145 18.33 -2.98 -2.80
C PHE A 145 19.66 -2.46 -3.37
N ILE A 146 19.64 -1.45 -4.23
CA ILE A 146 20.82 -0.81 -4.85
C ILE A 146 20.89 0.69 -4.48
N GLU A 147 19.79 1.27 -4.03
CA GLU A 147 19.63 2.68 -3.65
C GLU A 147 19.70 3.71 -4.83
N ASP A 148 19.63 3.25 -6.08
CA ASP A 148 19.66 4.06 -7.31
C ASP A 148 18.48 3.73 -8.25
N TRP A 149 18.25 4.58 -9.25
CA TRP A 149 17.39 4.31 -10.39
C TRP A 149 17.78 2.97 -11.07
N ASN A 150 16.80 2.08 -11.33
CA ASN A 150 17.11 0.74 -11.82
C ASN A 150 17.45 0.76 -13.33
N ARG A 151 18.73 0.98 -13.62
CA ARG A 151 19.30 1.08 -14.98
C ARG A 151 18.98 -0.14 -15.86
N PHE A 152 18.86 -1.33 -15.28
CA PHE A 152 18.48 -2.55 -15.99
C PHE A 152 17.03 -2.51 -16.48
N PHE A 153 16.06 -2.26 -15.59
CA PHE A 153 14.65 -2.15 -15.97
C PHE A 153 14.38 -0.93 -16.86
N LEU A 154 15.06 0.19 -16.64
CA LEU A 154 15.01 1.36 -17.53
C LEU A 154 15.43 0.99 -18.97
N GLY A 155 16.56 0.31 -19.12
CA GLY A 155 17.02 -0.21 -20.42
C GLY A 155 16.03 -1.19 -21.06
N VAL A 156 15.53 -2.17 -20.28
CA VAL A 156 14.53 -3.16 -20.72
C VAL A 156 13.23 -2.49 -21.18
N PHE A 157 12.77 -1.44 -20.52
CA PHE A 157 11.55 -0.71 -20.86
C PHE A 157 11.75 0.34 -21.97
N GLY A 158 12.99 0.65 -22.35
CA GLY A 158 13.32 1.70 -23.33
C GLY A 158 13.16 3.12 -22.78
N ILE A 159 13.30 3.31 -21.47
CA ILE A 159 13.15 4.61 -20.80
C ILE A 159 14.55 5.19 -20.54
N PRO A 160 14.92 6.35 -21.12
CA PRO A 160 16.25 6.92 -20.94
C PRO A 160 16.44 7.47 -19.52
N LEU A 161 17.60 7.20 -18.89
CA LEU A 161 17.90 7.67 -17.53
C LEU A 161 18.00 9.21 -17.43
N SER A 162 18.33 9.90 -18.52
CA SER A 162 18.54 11.35 -18.57
C SER A 162 17.32 12.22 -18.22
N ILE A 163 16.12 11.63 -18.14
CA ILE A 163 14.88 12.36 -17.80
C ILE A 163 14.61 12.35 -16.29
N PHE A 164 15.32 11.52 -15.52
CA PHE A 164 15.05 11.31 -14.10
C PHE A 164 15.68 12.38 -13.20
N PRO A 165 15.02 12.74 -12.09
CA PRO A 165 15.56 13.71 -11.14
C PRO A 165 16.74 13.16 -10.34
N GLU A 166 17.56 14.09 -9.83
CA GLU A 166 18.62 13.84 -8.86
C GLU A 166 18.05 13.22 -7.57
N LEU A 167 18.68 12.19 -7.03
CA LEU A 167 18.32 11.58 -5.75
C LEU A 167 18.97 12.35 -4.60
N ARG A 168 18.18 12.86 -3.66
CA ARG A 168 18.67 13.61 -2.48
C ARG A 168 18.13 13.06 -1.16
N PRO A 169 18.85 13.25 -0.03
CA PRO A 169 18.32 12.90 1.29
C PRO A 169 16.99 13.59 1.60
N SER A 170 16.09 12.87 2.28
CA SER A 170 14.77 13.38 2.65
C SER A 170 14.85 14.55 3.64
N VAL A 171 15.90 14.61 4.48
CA VAL A 171 16.23 15.76 5.33
C VAL A 171 17.54 16.37 4.85
N GLY A 172 17.55 17.67 4.55
CA GLY A 172 18.73 18.37 4.02
C GLY A 172 18.37 19.66 3.27
N ASN A 173 19.37 20.28 2.61
CA ASN A 173 19.14 21.53 1.89
C ASN A 173 18.44 21.30 0.53
N TRP A 174 17.16 21.66 0.47
CA TRP A 174 16.32 21.62 -0.74
C TRP A 174 16.16 23.00 -1.40
N GLY A 175 17.04 23.95 -1.08
CA GLY A 175 16.97 25.34 -1.51
C GLY A 175 15.96 26.15 -0.68
N SER A 176 15.35 27.15 -1.31
CA SER A 176 14.32 27.98 -0.69
C SER A 176 13.18 28.23 -1.67
N CYS A 177 11.96 28.36 -1.16
CA CYS A 177 10.85 28.92 -1.93
C CYS A 177 11.17 30.37 -2.31
N SER A 178 10.99 30.74 -3.58
CA SER A 178 11.25 32.10 -4.03
C SER A 178 10.32 33.12 -3.34
N ALA A 179 10.88 34.25 -2.91
CA ALA A 179 10.17 35.30 -2.18
C ALA A 179 8.89 35.80 -2.85
N ASP A 180 8.85 35.84 -4.19
CA ASP A 180 7.69 36.23 -5.00
C ASP A 180 6.40 35.44 -4.69
N LEU A 181 6.53 34.23 -4.13
CA LEU A 181 5.38 33.35 -3.83
C LEU A 181 4.74 33.64 -2.47
N PHE A 182 5.51 34.12 -1.49
CA PHE A 182 5.09 34.20 -0.09
C PHE A 182 5.44 35.53 0.61
N GLY A 183 6.16 36.44 -0.05
CA GLY A 183 6.68 37.69 0.53
C GLY A 183 7.98 37.54 1.35
N ALA A 184 8.53 36.33 1.41
CA ALA A 184 9.83 36.00 2.02
C ALA A 184 10.37 34.71 1.40
N GLU A 185 11.69 34.53 1.38
CA GLU A 185 12.28 33.22 1.08
C GLU A 185 12.11 32.30 2.29
N ILE A 186 11.62 31.08 2.06
CA ILE A 186 11.43 30.06 3.11
C ILE A 186 12.34 28.87 2.77
N PRO A 187 13.31 28.50 3.63
CA PRO A 187 14.19 27.36 3.40
C PRO A 187 13.40 26.05 3.33
N ILE A 188 13.60 25.27 2.26
CA ILE A 188 13.05 23.92 2.15
C ILE A 188 14.09 22.97 2.75
N THR A 189 13.68 22.21 3.75
CA THR A 189 14.60 21.43 4.62
C THR A 189 14.23 19.96 4.75
N ALA A 190 13.04 19.57 4.30
CA ALA A 190 12.69 18.19 4.05
C ALA A 190 11.80 18.00 2.82
N VAL A 191 11.98 16.87 2.14
CA VAL A 191 11.10 16.32 1.11
C VAL A 191 10.96 14.83 1.39
N VAL A 192 9.73 14.35 1.55
CA VAL A 192 9.45 12.98 1.99
C VAL A 192 8.12 12.52 1.41
N SER A 193 7.91 11.22 1.28
CA SER A 193 6.63 10.66 0.82
C SER A 193 5.51 10.83 1.84
N ASP A 194 4.26 10.64 1.39
CA ASP A 194 3.08 10.59 2.25
C ASP A 194 3.20 9.54 3.37
N GLN A 195 3.47 8.29 3.03
CA GLN A 195 3.51 7.21 4.03
C GLN A 195 4.79 7.24 4.88
N GLY A 196 5.93 7.62 4.32
CA GLY A 196 7.17 7.81 5.07
C GLY A 196 7.07 8.93 6.12
N ALA A 197 6.46 10.06 5.76
CA ALA A 197 6.15 11.13 6.72
C ALA A 197 5.11 10.69 7.76
N SER A 198 4.09 9.94 7.34
CA SER A 198 3.04 9.41 8.23
C SER A 198 3.60 8.45 9.29
N LEU A 199 4.54 7.56 8.91
CA LEU A 199 5.28 6.69 9.83
C LEU A 199 6.14 7.50 10.81
N PHE A 200 6.87 8.51 10.32
CA PHE A 200 7.69 9.39 11.17
C PHE A 200 6.85 10.22 12.15
N GLY A 201 5.75 10.82 11.70
CA GLY A 201 4.81 11.58 12.55
C GLY A 201 4.01 10.71 13.52
N SER A 202 3.96 9.40 13.26
CA SER A 202 3.45 8.37 14.18
C SER A 202 4.54 7.80 15.10
N PHE A 203 5.73 8.40 15.14
CA PHE A 203 6.86 8.04 16.01
C PHE A 203 7.44 6.62 15.77
N GLY A 204 7.23 6.08 14.57
CA GLY A 204 7.76 4.79 14.13
C GLY A 204 9.25 4.85 13.77
N PHE A 205 10.09 5.26 14.72
CA PHE A 205 11.52 5.51 14.53
C PHE A 205 12.39 4.24 14.54
N GLU A 206 11.92 3.16 15.17
CA GLU A 206 12.69 1.93 15.43
C GLU A 206 12.27 0.77 14.53
N ARG A 207 13.21 -0.14 14.24
CA ARG A 207 12.93 -1.37 13.47
C ARG A 207 11.85 -2.19 14.17
N GLY A 208 10.79 -2.53 13.43
CA GLY A 208 9.61 -3.23 13.94
C GLY A 208 8.37 -2.33 14.01
N ASP A 209 8.52 -1.03 14.34
CA ASP A 209 7.39 -0.13 14.58
C ASP A 209 6.39 -0.15 13.41
N VAL A 210 5.12 -0.41 13.74
CA VAL A 210 4.01 -0.54 12.79
C VAL A 210 3.09 0.67 12.88
N LYS A 211 2.79 1.28 11.73
CA LYS A 211 1.77 2.32 11.56
C LYS A 211 0.73 1.87 10.54
N ILE A 212 -0.54 2.23 10.76
CA ILE A 212 -1.65 1.84 9.88
C ILE A 212 -2.49 3.09 9.56
N THR A 213 -2.63 3.44 8.28
CA THR A 213 -3.60 4.44 7.80
C THR A 213 -4.85 3.74 7.29
N LEU A 214 -6.02 4.24 7.70
CA LEU A 214 -7.33 3.79 7.23
C LEU A 214 -8.02 4.99 6.55
N GLY A 215 -8.02 4.99 5.22
CA GLY A 215 -8.72 5.96 4.38
C GLY A 215 -9.56 5.24 3.33
N THR A 216 -9.71 5.78 2.13
CA THR A 216 -10.31 5.07 0.99
C THR A 216 -9.71 3.67 0.79
N GLY A 217 -8.39 3.54 0.94
CA GLY A 217 -7.67 2.27 1.13
C GLY A 217 -7.00 2.20 2.50
N ALA A 218 -6.61 1.00 2.92
CA ALA A 218 -5.80 0.74 4.11
C ALA A 218 -4.34 0.54 3.72
N PHE A 219 -3.43 1.16 4.46
CA PHE A 219 -1.97 1.05 4.29
C PHE A 219 -1.34 0.70 5.63
N MET A 220 -0.47 -0.31 5.63
CA MET A 220 0.29 -0.79 6.78
C MET A 220 1.77 -0.63 6.46
N ASP A 221 2.42 0.26 7.21
CA ASP A 221 3.80 0.67 7.03
C ASP A 221 4.61 0.20 8.23
N VAL A 222 5.70 -0.54 7.97
CA VAL A 222 6.57 -1.09 9.01
C VAL A 222 7.97 -0.55 8.82
N ASN A 223 8.56 0.03 9.87
CA ASN A 223 9.96 0.44 9.86
C ASN A 223 10.86 -0.82 9.86
N THR A 224 11.79 -0.91 8.92
CA THR A 224 12.68 -2.08 8.75
C THR A 224 14.14 -1.78 9.04
N GLY A 225 14.44 -0.58 9.56
CA GLY A 225 15.78 -0.12 9.89
C GLY A 225 16.62 0.13 8.64
N SER A 226 17.91 -0.18 8.71
CA SER A 226 18.90 0.06 7.65
C SER A 226 18.97 -1.04 6.58
N LYS A 227 17.91 -1.85 6.39
CA LYS A 227 17.86 -2.95 5.41
C LYS A 227 16.48 -3.10 4.76
N PRO A 228 16.37 -3.25 3.44
CA PRO A 228 15.10 -3.42 2.74
C PRO A 228 14.50 -4.83 2.96
N HIS A 229 13.20 -4.89 3.23
CA HIS A 229 12.47 -6.15 3.39
C HIS A 229 12.09 -6.77 2.03
N ALA A 230 12.75 -7.87 1.65
CA ALA A 230 12.39 -8.64 0.46
C ALA A 230 11.28 -9.67 0.76
N SER A 231 10.07 -9.40 0.26
CA SER A 231 8.86 -10.22 0.39
C SER A 231 8.55 -11.02 -0.89
N VAL A 232 7.87 -12.16 -0.74
CA VAL A 232 7.16 -12.86 -1.84
C VAL A 232 5.64 -12.78 -1.71
N LYS A 233 5.11 -12.40 -0.54
CA LYS A 233 3.67 -12.18 -0.30
C LYS A 233 3.15 -10.85 -0.86
N GLY A 234 3.97 -10.11 -1.61
CA GLY A 234 3.58 -8.85 -2.25
C GLY A 234 3.54 -7.66 -1.29
N ILE A 235 4.31 -7.72 -0.19
CA ILE A 235 4.67 -6.56 0.61
C ILE A 235 5.78 -5.81 -0.15
N TYR A 236 5.70 -4.49 -0.23
CA TYR A 236 6.62 -3.69 -1.05
C TYR A 236 7.79 -3.15 -0.22
N PRO A 237 9.05 -3.43 -0.61
CA PRO A 237 10.20 -2.70 -0.09
C PRO A 237 10.18 -1.27 -0.63
N VAL A 238 10.11 -0.31 0.27
CA VAL A 238 10.13 1.14 0.02
C VAL A 238 11.07 1.81 1.04
N HIS A 239 11.18 3.13 1.01
CA HIS A 239 11.92 3.88 2.02
C HIS A 239 10.99 4.81 2.81
N GLY A 240 11.26 4.97 4.10
CA GLY A 240 10.57 5.94 4.96
C GLY A 240 11.15 7.33 4.74
N TRP A 241 12.44 7.50 5.05
CA TRP A 241 13.19 8.74 4.88
C TRP A 241 14.71 8.48 4.87
N LYS A 242 15.50 9.45 4.40
CA LYS A 242 16.96 9.49 4.54
C LYS A 242 17.37 10.76 5.28
N ASP A 243 18.02 10.63 6.43
CA ASP A 243 18.51 11.73 7.26
C ASP A 243 20.03 11.59 7.52
N SER A 244 20.58 12.37 8.45
CA SER A 244 22.01 12.35 8.81
C SER A 244 22.47 11.05 9.48
N GLN A 245 21.56 10.21 9.96
CA GLN A 245 21.85 8.89 10.52
C GLN A 245 21.86 7.77 9.46
N GLY A 246 21.32 8.04 8.25
CA GLY A 246 21.30 7.11 7.14
C GLY A 246 19.95 6.99 6.43
N LEU A 247 19.77 5.92 5.67
CA LEU A 247 18.50 5.58 5.02
C LEU A 247 17.69 4.64 5.91
N VAL A 248 16.43 5.00 6.18
CA VAL A 248 15.46 4.15 6.86
C VAL A 248 14.55 3.49 5.82
N HIS A 249 14.59 2.17 5.79
CA HIS A 249 13.79 1.34 4.89
C HIS A 249 12.43 1.02 5.52
N MET A 250 11.41 0.87 4.68
CA MET A 250 10.03 0.63 5.09
C MET A 250 9.45 -0.53 4.28
N ALA A 251 8.60 -1.34 4.91
CA ALA A 251 7.87 -2.41 4.27
C ALA A 251 6.37 -2.08 4.28
N GLU A 252 5.77 -2.01 3.09
CA GLU A 252 4.39 -1.55 2.92
C GLU A 252 3.47 -2.68 2.44
N ALA A 253 2.37 -2.91 3.15
CA ALA A 253 1.25 -3.72 2.70
C ALA A 253 0.01 -2.84 2.54
N SER A 254 -0.78 -3.06 1.49
CA SER A 254 -1.96 -2.24 1.20
C SER A 254 -3.19 -3.07 0.83
N SER A 255 -4.37 -2.48 1.07
CA SER A 255 -5.68 -3.03 0.71
C SER A 255 -6.54 -1.88 0.15
N ASN A 256 -6.97 -2.00 -1.11
CA ASN A 256 -7.52 -0.87 -1.86
C ASN A 256 -8.93 -0.47 -1.41
N ASP A 257 -9.72 -1.45 -0.96
CA ASP A 257 -11.15 -1.30 -0.66
C ASP A 257 -11.37 -1.21 0.86
N ASN A 258 -11.06 -0.06 1.47
CA ASN A 258 -11.32 0.21 2.89
C ASN A 258 -12.49 1.19 3.05
N GLY A 259 -12.25 2.50 2.93
CA GLY A 259 -13.29 3.53 2.90
C GLY A 259 -14.28 3.30 1.76
N THR A 260 -13.86 2.74 0.62
CA THR A 260 -14.77 2.36 -0.49
C THR A 260 -15.80 1.30 -0.10
N VAL A 261 -15.54 0.45 0.90
CA VAL A 261 -16.56 -0.46 1.45
C VAL A 261 -17.60 0.31 2.27
N ILE A 262 -17.17 1.36 2.98
CA ILE A 262 -18.04 2.23 3.78
C ILE A 262 -18.88 3.15 2.88
N GLU A 263 -18.28 3.77 1.87
CA GLU A 263 -18.93 4.54 0.79
C GLU A 263 -19.99 3.66 0.07
N TRP A 264 -19.64 2.41 -0.24
CA TRP A 264 -20.56 1.45 -0.87
C TRP A 264 -21.73 1.07 0.04
N GLY A 265 -21.50 0.80 1.32
CA GLY A 265 -22.58 0.45 2.26
C GLY A 265 -23.61 1.57 2.46
N GLN A 266 -23.14 2.81 2.49
CA GLN A 266 -23.98 4.00 2.50
C GLN A 266 -24.79 4.11 1.20
N THR A 267 -24.14 3.94 0.05
CA THR A 267 -24.77 3.96 -1.29
C THR A 267 -25.82 2.86 -1.45
N MET A 268 -25.61 1.69 -0.83
CA MET A 268 -26.56 0.56 -0.78
C MET A 268 -27.70 0.77 0.22
N GLY A 269 -27.73 1.88 0.96
CA GLY A 269 -28.75 2.16 1.96
C GLY A 269 -28.71 1.20 3.15
N LEU A 270 -27.52 0.82 3.63
CA LEU A 270 -27.37 0.06 4.88
C LEU A 270 -27.43 0.97 6.13
N TYR A 271 -26.97 2.22 6.00
CA TYR A 271 -26.96 3.30 6.99
C TYR A 271 -26.98 4.65 6.25
N GLU A 272 -27.33 5.75 6.93
CA GLU A 272 -27.39 7.09 6.31
C GLU A 272 -26.05 7.83 6.47
N ASN A 273 -25.46 7.80 7.67
CA ASN A 273 -24.18 8.43 7.98
C ASN A 273 -23.14 7.36 8.36
N ALA A 274 -21.88 7.54 7.95
CA ALA A 274 -20.83 6.55 8.19
C ALA A 274 -20.59 6.30 9.70
N SER A 275 -20.85 7.29 10.55
CA SER A 275 -20.75 7.20 12.01
C SER A 275 -21.75 6.26 12.68
N GLU A 276 -22.89 5.96 12.04
CA GLU A 276 -23.89 5.01 12.53
C GLU A 276 -23.39 3.56 12.53
N THR A 277 -22.35 3.26 11.75
CA THR A 277 -21.86 1.89 11.51
C THR A 277 -21.45 1.17 12.80
N SER A 278 -20.85 1.88 13.77
CA SER A 278 -20.53 1.38 15.12
C SER A 278 -21.75 0.78 15.81
N ASP A 279 -22.80 1.60 15.95
CA ASP A 279 -23.96 1.30 16.78
C ASP A 279 -24.91 0.33 16.06
N LEU A 280 -24.95 0.40 14.73
CA LEU A 280 -25.66 -0.53 13.88
C LEU A 280 -25.02 -1.93 13.91
N ALA A 281 -23.68 -2.04 13.85
CA ALA A 281 -22.98 -3.32 14.03
C ALA A 281 -23.14 -3.85 15.46
N MET A 282 -23.10 -2.98 16.47
CA MET A 282 -23.43 -3.30 17.87
C MET A 282 -24.80 -3.95 18.04
N SER A 283 -25.80 -3.51 17.28
CA SER A 283 -27.17 -4.06 17.35
C SER A 283 -27.32 -5.46 16.75
N ALA A 284 -26.26 -6.04 16.16
CA ALA A 284 -26.30 -7.34 15.48
C ALA A 284 -26.42 -8.52 16.47
N LYS A 285 -27.65 -9.02 16.63
CA LYS A 285 -27.96 -10.22 17.42
C LYS A 285 -27.52 -11.51 16.73
N GLY A 286 -27.16 -12.50 17.55
CA GLY A 286 -26.80 -13.86 17.14
C GLY A 286 -25.32 -14.05 16.81
N ASP A 287 -24.91 -15.30 16.60
CA ASP A 287 -23.57 -15.63 16.13
C ASP A 287 -23.35 -15.11 14.71
N ASN A 288 -22.19 -14.51 14.42
CA ASN A 288 -21.93 -14.04 13.07
C ASN A 288 -21.56 -15.21 12.14
N SER A 289 -22.50 -15.58 11.26
CA SER A 289 -22.28 -16.48 10.13
C SER A 289 -22.03 -15.76 8.80
N VAL A 290 -22.13 -14.42 8.78
CA VAL A 290 -22.10 -13.59 7.57
C VAL A 290 -20.69 -13.04 7.33
N TYR A 291 -20.16 -13.24 6.13
CA TYR A 291 -18.82 -12.83 5.75
C TYR A 291 -18.87 -11.94 4.51
N PHE A 292 -18.44 -10.68 4.66
CA PHE A 292 -18.21 -9.75 3.56
C PHE A 292 -16.77 -9.89 3.04
N ILE A 293 -16.59 -9.91 1.72
CA ILE A 293 -15.28 -9.97 1.08
C ILE A 293 -14.99 -8.64 0.36
N PRO A 294 -14.05 -7.80 0.88
CA PRO A 294 -13.70 -6.51 0.30
C PRO A 294 -12.69 -6.68 -0.84
N ALA A 295 -13.22 -6.86 -2.06
CA ALA A 295 -12.41 -7.06 -3.27
C ALA A 295 -13.10 -6.50 -4.54
N PHE A 296 -13.63 -5.27 -4.46
CA PHE A 296 -14.18 -4.56 -5.62
C PHE A 296 -13.11 -4.29 -6.68
N GLN A 297 -11.86 -4.09 -6.25
CA GLN A 297 -10.69 -3.88 -7.11
C GLN A 297 -9.74 -5.10 -7.07
N GLY A 298 -10.29 -6.30 -6.87
CA GLY A 298 -9.55 -7.52 -6.55
C GLY A 298 -8.94 -7.49 -5.14
N ILE A 299 -8.19 -8.53 -4.78
CA ILE A 299 -7.58 -8.67 -3.44
C ILE A 299 -6.06 -8.45 -3.52
N GLN A 300 -5.54 -7.55 -2.68
CA GLN A 300 -4.11 -7.21 -2.65
C GLN A 300 -3.33 -8.18 -1.74
N ALA A 301 -2.24 -7.74 -1.09
CA ALA A 301 -1.41 -8.59 -0.26
C ALA A 301 -2.22 -9.26 0.88
N PRO A 302 -1.96 -10.54 1.24
CA PRO A 302 -0.94 -11.41 0.67
C PRO A 302 -1.34 -12.18 -0.62
N LEU A 303 -2.61 -12.13 -1.04
CA LEU A 303 -3.12 -12.96 -2.15
C LEU A 303 -2.76 -12.41 -3.55
N ASN A 304 -2.72 -11.09 -3.71
CA ASN A 304 -2.33 -10.38 -4.94
C ASN A 304 -3.10 -10.80 -6.22
N ASP A 305 -4.38 -11.15 -6.05
CA ASP A 305 -5.27 -11.64 -7.08
C ASP A 305 -6.26 -10.55 -7.56
N ALA A 306 -5.87 -9.90 -8.65
CA ALA A 306 -6.68 -8.92 -9.37
C ALA A 306 -7.89 -9.53 -10.11
N ARG A 307 -8.10 -10.86 -10.06
CA ARG A 307 -9.29 -11.55 -10.58
C ARG A 307 -10.28 -11.93 -9.47
N ALA A 308 -9.98 -11.61 -8.21
CA ALA A 308 -10.95 -11.73 -7.14
C ALA A 308 -12.09 -10.70 -7.29
N THR A 309 -13.23 -10.95 -6.63
CA THR A 309 -14.39 -10.05 -6.67
C THR A 309 -14.98 -9.83 -5.27
N ALA A 310 -15.69 -8.72 -5.06
CA ALA A 310 -16.43 -8.50 -3.83
C ALA A 310 -17.68 -9.40 -3.74
N GLY A 311 -18.10 -9.73 -2.51
CA GLY A 311 -19.32 -10.50 -2.29
C GLY A 311 -19.59 -10.83 -0.83
N ILE A 312 -20.74 -11.49 -0.59
CA ILE A 312 -21.22 -11.83 0.75
C ILE A 312 -21.59 -13.31 0.80
N LEU A 313 -21.17 -14.01 1.85
CA LEU A 313 -21.53 -15.41 2.11
C LEU A 313 -22.17 -15.57 3.49
N GLY A 314 -22.92 -16.65 3.68
CA GLY A 314 -23.54 -17.01 4.96
C GLY A 314 -24.84 -16.26 5.30
N LEU A 315 -25.49 -15.67 4.29
CA LEU A 315 -26.82 -15.06 4.41
C LEU A 315 -27.87 -16.09 4.85
N SER A 316 -28.78 -15.65 5.71
CA SER A 316 -29.97 -16.38 6.16
C SER A 316 -31.21 -15.50 6.03
N ALA A 317 -32.41 -16.09 6.13
CA ALA A 317 -33.67 -15.33 6.13
C ALA A 317 -33.79 -14.30 7.28
N ASN A 318 -32.95 -14.43 8.32
CA ASN A 318 -32.91 -13.52 9.47
C ASN A 318 -31.77 -12.48 9.37
N THR A 319 -31.01 -12.45 8.27
CA THR A 319 -29.87 -11.53 8.11
C THR A 319 -30.35 -10.12 7.77
N GLY A 320 -30.17 -9.17 8.69
CA GLY A 320 -30.55 -7.77 8.50
C GLY A 320 -29.35 -6.83 8.28
N ARG A 321 -29.64 -5.54 8.14
CA ARG A 321 -28.63 -4.45 8.11
C ARG A 321 -27.57 -4.57 9.22
N PRO A 322 -27.91 -4.85 10.50
CA PRO A 322 -26.90 -4.99 11.56
C PRO A 322 -25.83 -6.03 11.26
N GLN A 323 -26.21 -7.24 10.84
CA GLN A 323 -25.28 -8.32 10.54
C GLN A 323 -24.45 -8.02 9.27
N LEU A 324 -25.04 -7.39 8.26
CA LEU A 324 -24.32 -6.99 7.04
C LEU A 324 -23.23 -5.95 7.36
N VAL A 325 -23.57 -4.91 8.12
CA VAL A 325 -22.64 -3.84 8.50
C VAL A 325 -21.56 -4.37 9.43
N ARG A 326 -21.93 -5.21 10.41
CA ARG A 326 -20.95 -5.92 11.25
C ARG A 326 -19.97 -6.75 10.41
N ALA A 327 -20.46 -7.54 9.46
CA ALA A 327 -19.62 -8.37 8.58
C ALA A 327 -18.68 -7.54 7.70
N MET A 328 -19.11 -6.35 7.25
CA MET A 328 -18.24 -5.41 6.53
C MET A 328 -17.11 -4.90 7.43
N LEU A 329 -17.43 -4.40 8.62
CA LEU A 329 -16.43 -3.85 9.55
C LEU A 329 -15.44 -4.94 10.03
N GLU A 330 -15.93 -6.14 10.37
CA GLU A 330 -15.09 -7.30 10.69
C GLU A 330 -14.16 -7.65 9.52
N SER A 331 -14.65 -7.61 8.27
CA SER A 331 -13.80 -7.91 7.09
C SER A 331 -12.63 -6.95 6.90
N LEU A 332 -12.80 -5.67 7.24
CA LEU A 332 -11.75 -4.67 7.15
C LEU A 332 -10.69 -4.90 8.24
N ALA A 333 -11.11 -5.27 9.45
CA ALA A 333 -10.19 -5.72 10.50
C ALA A 333 -9.45 -7.02 10.14
N PHE A 334 -10.14 -8.01 9.54
CA PHE A 334 -9.50 -9.24 9.05
C PHE A 334 -8.49 -8.96 7.93
N ARG A 335 -8.75 -8.00 7.03
CA ARG A 335 -7.76 -7.56 6.03
C ARG A 335 -6.51 -6.95 6.67
N VAL A 336 -6.66 -6.09 7.67
CA VAL A 336 -5.53 -5.52 8.43
C VAL A 336 -4.73 -6.64 9.11
N HIS A 337 -5.41 -7.56 9.82
CA HIS A 337 -4.73 -8.69 10.48
C HIS A 337 -4.05 -9.64 9.48
N GLN A 338 -4.62 -9.84 8.29
CA GLN A 338 -4.03 -10.67 7.24
C GLN A 338 -2.75 -10.05 6.66
N MET A 339 -2.68 -8.71 6.55
CA MET A 339 -1.45 -7.99 6.17
C MET A 339 -0.38 -8.08 7.26
N TYR A 340 -0.75 -7.85 8.54
CA TYR A 340 0.17 -8.01 9.68
C TYR A 340 0.72 -9.44 9.78
N SER A 341 -0.14 -10.45 9.63
CA SER A 341 0.23 -11.86 9.66
C SER A 341 1.17 -12.23 8.50
N ALA A 342 0.97 -11.65 7.31
CA ALA A 342 1.87 -11.86 6.18
C ALA A 342 3.29 -11.34 6.48
N MET A 343 3.38 -10.11 6.99
CA MET A 343 4.62 -9.42 7.39
C MET A 343 5.36 -10.17 8.51
N ARG A 344 4.66 -10.50 9.59
CA ARG A 344 5.22 -11.22 10.76
C ARG A 344 5.78 -12.60 10.37
N ALA A 345 5.27 -13.20 9.31
CA ALA A 345 5.75 -14.47 8.75
C ALA A 345 6.71 -14.31 7.54
N GLU A 346 7.32 -13.13 7.32
CA GLU A 346 8.47 -12.91 6.43
C GLU A 346 9.64 -12.17 7.11
N ALA A 347 9.36 -11.46 8.21
CA ALA A 347 10.31 -10.71 9.01
C ALA A 347 11.31 -11.60 9.77
N ASP A 348 12.57 -11.15 9.84
CA ASP A 348 13.66 -11.67 10.66
C ASP A 348 13.82 -10.90 12.00
N TYR A 349 12.74 -10.25 12.43
CA TYR A 349 12.67 -9.37 13.58
C TYR A 349 11.25 -9.43 14.14
N ASP A 350 11.12 -9.24 15.45
CA ASP A 350 9.82 -8.97 16.04
C ASP A 350 9.20 -7.75 15.36
N LEU A 351 7.91 -7.85 15.02
CA LEU A 351 7.07 -6.67 14.83
C LEU A 351 6.77 -6.09 16.22
N LEU A 352 7.84 -5.61 16.86
CA LEU A 352 7.75 -4.74 18.02
C LEU A 352 6.83 -3.60 17.63
N ASN A 353 5.89 -3.31 18.52
CA ASN A 353 5.18 -2.05 18.58
C ASN A 353 4.08 -1.78 17.51
N ILE A 354 2.84 -1.79 18.00
CA ILE A 354 1.96 -0.59 17.95
C ILE A 354 2.20 0.29 19.22
N ARG A 355 3.36 0.04 19.86
CA ARG A 355 3.93 0.42 21.17
C ARG A 355 3.11 -0.07 22.40
N PRO A 356 3.66 -0.98 23.26
CA PRO A 356 4.78 -1.90 23.02
C PRO A 356 4.77 -3.31 23.72
N SER A 357 4.91 -4.40 22.94
CA SER A 357 5.74 -5.61 23.25
C SER A 357 5.17 -6.70 24.20
N PRO A 358 5.46 -8.02 23.99
CA PRO A 358 5.73 -8.74 22.73
C PRO A 358 4.90 -10.05 22.55
N LEU A 359 4.77 -10.50 21.30
CA LEU A 359 4.52 -11.89 20.87
C LEU A 359 3.33 -12.68 21.46
N SER A 360 2.21 -12.03 21.78
CA SER A 360 0.88 -12.67 21.70
C SER A 360 -0.07 -11.82 20.85
N SER A 361 -1.37 -12.15 20.80
CA SER A 361 -2.39 -11.32 20.15
C SER A 361 -2.82 -10.12 21.01
N ALA A 362 -1.86 -9.54 21.75
CA ALA A 362 -2.13 -8.72 22.92
C ALA A 362 -1.51 -7.30 22.88
N ASP A 363 -0.91 -6.90 21.76
CA ASP A 363 -0.47 -5.51 21.57
C ASP A 363 -1.69 -4.56 21.50
N PRO A 364 -1.72 -3.45 22.25
CA PRO A 364 -2.79 -2.48 22.18
C PRO A 364 -2.69 -1.63 20.90
N VAL A 365 -3.82 -1.13 20.41
CA VAL A 365 -3.85 -0.18 19.28
C VAL A 365 -3.93 1.25 19.81
N GLU A 366 -2.93 2.08 19.51
CA GLU A 366 -2.93 3.50 19.90
C GLU A 366 -3.48 4.38 18.77
N ARG A 367 -4.52 5.18 19.07
CA ARG A 367 -5.01 6.25 18.19
C ARG A 367 -4.30 7.57 18.54
N PRO A 368 -3.48 8.15 17.65
CA PRO A 368 -2.87 9.46 17.89
C PRO A 368 -3.93 10.56 17.94
N LYS A 369 -3.63 11.63 18.68
CA LYS A 369 -4.50 12.80 18.83
C LYS A 369 -4.43 13.77 17.64
N SER A 370 -3.34 13.73 16.88
CA SER A 370 -3.28 14.43 15.58
C SER A 370 -3.93 13.56 14.52
N THR A 371 -4.90 14.10 13.79
CA THR A 371 -5.51 13.45 12.62
C THR A 371 -4.58 13.51 11.41
N ASP A 372 -3.83 14.61 11.25
CA ASP A 372 -2.83 14.78 10.19
C ASP A 372 -1.41 14.46 10.69
N VAL A 373 -1.15 13.16 10.90
CA VAL A 373 0.20 12.65 11.21
C VAL A 373 1.19 12.85 10.05
N THR A 374 0.71 13.01 8.81
CA THR A 374 1.54 13.17 7.62
C THR A 374 2.16 14.56 7.56
N ALA A 375 1.36 15.62 7.72
CA ALA A 375 1.87 16.98 7.85
C ALA A 375 2.72 17.14 9.13
N LEU A 376 2.34 16.49 10.23
CA LEU A 376 3.11 16.50 11.48
C LEU A 376 4.52 15.91 11.30
N GLY A 377 4.63 14.71 10.72
CA GLY A 377 5.93 14.08 10.45
C GLY A 377 6.77 14.87 9.44
N THR A 378 6.13 15.45 8.42
CA THR A 378 6.78 16.36 7.46
C THR A 378 7.34 17.59 8.15
N ALA A 379 6.59 18.19 9.09
CA ALA A 379 7.02 19.34 9.87
C ALA A 379 8.14 19.00 10.86
N PHE A 380 8.12 17.83 11.49
CA PHE A 380 9.21 17.35 12.33
C PHE A 380 10.51 17.13 11.54
N LEU A 381 10.44 16.44 10.38
CA LEU A 381 11.59 16.21 9.51
C LEU A 381 12.20 17.52 9.00
N ALA A 382 11.37 18.49 8.60
CA ALA A 382 11.82 19.84 8.23
C ALA A 382 12.42 20.60 9.40
N GLY A 383 11.77 20.56 10.58
CA GLY A 383 12.27 21.19 11.79
C GLY A 383 13.63 20.66 12.21
N MET A 384 13.85 19.34 12.15
CA MET A 384 15.18 18.73 12.35
C MET A 384 16.19 19.22 11.30
N GLY A 385 15.81 19.24 10.02
CA GLY A 385 16.64 19.80 8.94
C GLY A 385 16.95 21.31 9.07
N ALA A 386 16.21 22.04 9.92
CA ALA A 386 16.36 23.47 10.17
C ALA A 386 16.95 23.82 11.54
N GLY A 387 17.30 22.81 12.37
CA GLY A 387 17.79 22.98 13.74
C GLY A 387 16.74 23.52 14.72
N VAL A 388 15.45 23.15 14.53
CA VAL A 388 14.35 23.40 15.48
C VAL A 388 14.30 22.31 16.55
N TRP A 389 14.71 21.08 16.19
CA TRP A 389 14.89 19.94 17.08
C TRP A 389 16.24 19.29 16.74
N GLU A 390 17.06 19.02 17.75
CA GLU A 390 18.39 18.42 17.59
C GLU A 390 18.32 16.88 17.45
N SER A 391 17.25 16.25 17.97
CA SER A 391 17.12 14.79 17.95
C SER A 391 15.67 14.30 17.96
N ARG A 392 15.48 13.01 17.62
CA ARG A 392 14.18 12.32 17.70
C ARG A 392 13.64 12.24 19.13
N ASP A 393 14.52 12.27 20.15
CA ASP A 393 14.15 12.26 21.57
C ASP A 393 13.40 13.54 21.98
N GLU A 394 13.72 14.69 21.38
CA GLU A 394 13.02 15.97 21.67
C GLU A 394 11.60 16.01 21.11
N LEU A 395 11.29 15.14 20.15
CA LEU A 395 9.94 14.98 19.62
C LEU A 395 9.07 14.14 20.56
N LEU A 396 9.63 13.22 21.35
CA LEU A 396 8.86 12.27 22.17
C LEU A 396 7.86 12.94 23.15
N PRO A 397 8.15 14.09 23.80
CA PRO A 397 7.18 14.81 24.62
C PRO A 397 6.02 15.44 23.83
N LEU A 398 6.11 15.51 22.50
CA LEU A 398 5.05 15.99 21.60
C LEU A 398 4.09 14.86 21.17
N TYR A 399 4.44 13.59 21.41
CA TYR A 399 3.54 12.49 21.14
C TYR A 399 2.34 12.52 22.08
N SER A 400 1.14 12.47 21.51
CA SER A 400 -0.12 12.47 22.27
C SER A 400 -1.05 11.44 21.67
N VAL A 401 -1.38 10.43 22.48
CA VAL A 401 -2.44 9.45 22.21
C VAL A 401 -3.78 10.06 22.62
N ASP A 402 -4.82 9.83 21.84
CA ASP A 402 -6.21 10.19 22.15
C ASP A 402 -6.95 9.01 22.81
N ARG A 403 -6.81 7.80 22.23
CA ARG A 403 -7.42 6.57 22.78
C ARG A 403 -6.50 5.37 22.55
N VAL A 404 -6.29 4.59 23.60
CA VAL A 404 -5.68 3.26 23.53
C VAL A 404 -6.81 2.23 23.52
N PHE A 405 -6.73 1.26 22.63
CA PHE A 405 -7.68 0.14 22.52
C PHE A 405 -6.96 -1.12 22.99
N GLN A 406 -7.45 -1.72 24.07
CA GLN A 406 -6.88 -2.94 24.63
C GLN A 406 -7.52 -4.18 24.00
N PRO A 407 -6.76 -5.26 23.74
CA PRO A 407 -7.29 -6.49 23.18
C PRO A 407 -7.97 -7.36 24.24
N GLU A 408 -9.20 -7.79 23.97
CA GLU A 408 -10.00 -8.60 24.87
C GLU A 408 -9.75 -10.09 24.64
N MET A 409 -8.78 -10.62 25.39
CA MET A 409 -8.22 -11.97 25.19
C MET A 409 -9.25 -13.10 25.35
N GLU A 410 -10.38 -12.90 26.03
CA GLU A 410 -11.44 -13.94 26.11
C GLU A 410 -12.19 -14.17 24.80
N HIS A 411 -12.12 -13.22 23.85
CA HIS A 411 -12.74 -13.31 22.53
C HIS A 411 -11.74 -13.73 21.43
N GLN A 412 -10.44 -13.80 21.75
CA GLN A 412 -9.40 -14.16 20.78
C GLN A 412 -9.65 -15.51 20.10
N PRO A 413 -10.04 -16.62 20.79
CA PRO A 413 -10.31 -17.90 20.12
C PRO A 413 -11.43 -17.82 19.08
N GLN A 414 -12.51 -17.10 19.40
CA GLN A 414 -13.69 -16.92 18.57
C GLN A 414 -13.36 -16.05 17.34
N LEU A 415 -12.67 -14.92 17.56
CA LEU A 415 -12.20 -14.03 16.48
C LEU A 415 -11.24 -14.74 15.52
N LEU A 416 -10.32 -15.57 16.03
CA LEU A 416 -9.43 -16.39 15.20
C LEU A 416 -10.19 -17.46 14.40
N GLN A 417 -11.27 -18.03 14.96
CA GLN A 417 -12.11 -18.97 14.21
C GLN A 417 -12.96 -18.25 13.15
N GLN A 418 -13.53 -17.09 13.47
CA GLN A 418 -14.25 -16.25 12.50
C GLN A 418 -13.33 -15.80 11.36
N MET A 419 -12.07 -15.45 11.64
CA MET A 419 -11.09 -15.12 10.60
C MET A 419 -10.79 -16.32 9.69
N LYS A 420 -10.64 -17.54 10.23
CA LYS A 420 -10.43 -18.76 9.42
C LYS A 420 -11.61 -19.04 8.47
N GLU A 421 -12.83 -18.86 8.97
CA GLU A 421 -14.05 -19.00 8.15
C GLU A 421 -14.18 -17.86 7.12
N TRP A 422 -13.77 -16.63 7.47
CA TRP A 422 -13.66 -15.52 6.53
C TRP A 422 -12.60 -15.78 5.44
N GLU A 423 -11.44 -16.37 5.76
CA GLU A 423 -10.45 -16.77 4.74
C GLU A 423 -10.96 -17.92 3.85
N ARG A 424 -11.74 -18.85 4.41
CA ARG A 424 -12.46 -19.90 3.67
C ARG A 424 -13.53 -19.30 2.74
N ALA A 425 -14.20 -18.22 3.15
CA ALA A 425 -15.12 -17.46 2.31
C ALA A 425 -14.37 -16.70 1.20
N LEU A 426 -13.31 -15.96 1.53
CA LEU A 426 -12.45 -15.23 0.60
C LEU A 426 -11.96 -16.12 -0.55
N LYS A 427 -11.48 -17.33 -0.25
CA LYS A 427 -11.01 -18.31 -1.25
C LYS A 427 -12.05 -18.59 -2.34
N ARG A 428 -13.34 -18.54 -2.04
CA ARG A 428 -14.44 -18.77 -3.01
C ARG A 428 -14.64 -17.61 -3.99
N PHE A 429 -14.18 -16.42 -3.66
CA PHE A 429 -14.23 -15.24 -4.53
C PHE A 429 -12.89 -14.95 -5.23
N THR A 430 -11.82 -15.70 -4.94
CA THR A 430 -10.57 -15.63 -5.71
C THR A 430 -10.75 -16.20 -7.12
N LYS A 431 -9.98 -15.68 -8.09
CA LYS A 431 -9.92 -16.12 -9.49
C LYS A 431 -11.28 -16.10 -10.21
N TRP A 432 -12.24 -15.34 -9.69
CA TRP A 432 -13.63 -15.25 -10.14
C TRP A 432 -13.76 -14.74 -11.58
N HIS A 433 -13.13 -13.61 -11.88
CA HIS A 433 -13.12 -13.06 -13.25
C HIS A 433 -12.21 -13.93 -14.13
N CYS A 434 -12.65 -14.28 -15.34
CA CYS A 434 -11.82 -15.00 -16.30
C CYS A 434 -10.53 -14.23 -16.65
N GLU A 435 -9.50 -14.93 -17.14
CA GLU A 435 -8.42 -14.22 -17.82
C GLU A 435 -8.88 -13.74 -19.19
N ASP A 436 -8.62 -12.46 -19.49
CA ASP A 436 -8.80 -11.89 -20.82
C ASP A 436 -7.92 -12.66 -21.84
N ASN A 437 -8.55 -13.55 -22.61
CA ASN A 437 -7.95 -14.23 -23.76
C ASN A 437 -8.03 -13.39 -25.05
N SER A 438 -8.16 -12.06 -24.92
CA SER A 438 -8.21 -11.08 -26.02
C SER A 438 -6.86 -10.84 -26.71
N SER A 439 -6.03 -11.89 -26.84
CA SER A 439 -5.10 -11.96 -27.96
C SER A 439 -5.94 -12.09 -29.25
N THR A 440 -5.87 -11.07 -30.11
CA THR A 440 -6.63 -10.92 -31.38
C THR A 440 -7.96 -10.17 -31.26
N THR A 441 -7.90 -8.89 -30.91
CA THR A 441 -8.86 -7.90 -31.44
C THR A 441 -8.07 -6.77 -32.10
N LYS A 442 -8.02 -6.76 -33.44
CA LYS A 442 -7.35 -5.68 -34.18
C LYS A 442 -8.21 -4.41 -34.14
N GLY A 443 -7.72 -3.39 -33.44
CA GLY A 443 -8.13 -1.99 -33.67
C GLY A 443 -9.58 -1.65 -33.32
N GLN A 444 -9.93 -1.75 -32.03
CA GLN A 444 -11.08 -1.02 -31.48
C GLN A 444 -10.55 -0.06 -30.42
N LEU A 445 -10.69 1.24 -30.67
CA LEU A 445 -10.34 2.30 -29.71
C LEU A 445 -11.32 2.26 -28.52
N PRO A 446 -10.89 2.65 -27.29
CA PRO A 446 -11.81 2.79 -26.18
C PRO A 446 -12.90 3.81 -26.51
N THR A 447 -14.16 3.40 -26.38
CA THR A 447 -15.31 4.31 -26.53
C THR A 447 -15.33 5.32 -25.38
N THR A 448 -14.99 6.57 -25.68
CA THR A 448 -15.14 7.69 -24.73
C THR A 448 -16.60 7.77 -24.27
N PRO A 449 -16.90 7.85 -22.96
CA PRO A 449 -18.25 8.15 -22.49
C PRO A 449 -18.63 9.57 -22.93
N THR A 450 -19.61 9.67 -23.82
CA THR A 450 -20.07 10.93 -24.41
C THR A 450 -21.19 11.55 -23.58
N PHE A 451 -20.97 12.79 -23.12
CA PHE A 451 -22.00 13.62 -22.51
C PHE A 451 -22.73 14.42 -23.61
N THR A 452 -23.99 14.78 -23.36
CA THR A 452 -24.81 15.62 -24.24
C THR A 452 -24.21 17.02 -24.45
N GLY A 453 -24.51 17.67 -25.58
CA GLY A 453 -24.14 19.08 -25.84
C GLY A 453 -22.76 19.30 -26.48
N ASN A 454 -22.10 18.28 -27.02
CA ASN A 454 -20.71 18.38 -27.50
C ASN A 454 -20.57 18.56 -29.02
N THR A 455 -19.49 19.25 -29.42
CA THR A 455 -19.05 19.33 -30.82
C THR A 455 -17.81 18.46 -31.01
N HIS A 456 -17.91 17.45 -31.89
CA HIS A 456 -16.84 16.52 -32.23
C HIS A 456 -16.25 16.85 -33.60
N ASN A 457 -14.95 17.16 -33.64
CA ASN A 457 -14.20 17.33 -34.89
C ASN A 457 -13.31 16.10 -35.10
N THR A 458 -13.47 15.41 -36.24
CA THR A 458 -12.76 14.15 -36.53
C THR A 458 -12.06 14.20 -37.89
N THR A 459 -10.82 13.70 -37.93
CA THR A 459 -10.00 13.61 -39.14
C THR A 459 -9.41 12.20 -39.24
N THR A 460 -9.65 11.50 -40.35
CA THR A 460 -9.25 10.10 -40.54
C THR A 460 -8.27 9.89 -41.70
N PRO A 461 -7.34 8.91 -41.60
CA PRO A 461 -6.56 8.45 -42.75
C PRO A 461 -7.45 7.82 -43.84
N ILE A 462 -6.94 7.76 -45.07
CA ILE A 462 -7.57 7.11 -46.24
C ILE A 462 -7.93 5.64 -45.94
N GLY A 463 -9.05 5.16 -46.52
CA GLY A 463 -9.36 3.73 -46.60
C GLY A 463 -9.85 3.11 -45.31
N LYS A 464 -10.53 3.86 -44.42
CA LYS A 464 -10.96 3.36 -43.10
C LYS A 464 -12.46 3.49 -42.85
N THR A 465 -12.95 2.56 -42.05
CA THR A 465 -14.29 2.59 -41.46
C THR A 465 -14.24 3.30 -40.09
N HIS A 466 -15.13 4.26 -39.86
CA HIS A 466 -15.34 4.89 -38.56
C HIS A 466 -16.75 4.59 -38.05
N ASN A 467 -16.86 4.07 -36.83
CA ASN A 467 -18.14 3.84 -36.17
C ASN A 467 -18.30 4.85 -35.02
N THR A 468 -19.46 5.49 -34.94
CA THR A 468 -19.71 6.56 -33.95
C THR A 468 -21.08 6.38 -33.30
N THR A 469 -21.15 6.54 -31.97
CA THR A 469 -22.39 6.42 -31.19
C THR A 469 -22.48 7.57 -30.20
N THR A 470 -23.58 8.33 -30.23
CA THR A 470 -23.80 9.48 -29.34
C THR A 470 -25.23 9.58 -28.81
N PRO A 471 -25.42 10.12 -27.59
CA PRO A 471 -26.73 10.56 -27.09
C PRO A 471 -27.22 11.82 -27.85
N THR A 472 -28.32 12.42 -27.39
CA THR A 472 -28.95 13.61 -27.99
C THR A 472 -28.05 14.85 -27.93
N ASP A 473 -28.37 15.84 -28.76
CA ASP A 473 -27.74 17.17 -28.80
C ASP A 473 -26.23 17.17 -29.01
N ASN A 474 -25.73 16.47 -30.03
CA ASN A 474 -24.32 16.56 -30.43
C ASN A 474 -24.14 16.98 -31.90
N THR A 475 -23.05 17.68 -32.18
CA THR A 475 -22.66 18.15 -33.51
C THR A 475 -21.38 17.48 -33.95
N HIS A 476 -21.36 16.86 -35.12
CA HIS A 476 -20.19 16.16 -35.66
C HIS A 476 -19.70 16.84 -36.95
N ASN A 477 -18.47 17.36 -36.93
CA ASN A 477 -17.78 17.87 -38.12
C ASN A 477 -16.72 16.86 -38.56
N THR A 478 -16.83 16.33 -39.78
CA THR A 478 -15.88 15.33 -40.30
C THR A 478 -15.17 15.84 -41.55
N THR A 479 -13.84 15.79 -41.54
CA THR A 479 -12.99 16.14 -42.69
C THR A 479 -12.10 14.95 -43.08
N THR A 480 -12.18 14.53 -44.33
CA THR A 480 -11.63 13.25 -44.79
C THR A 480 -11.09 13.32 -46.21
N PRO A 481 -9.98 12.62 -46.51
CA PRO A 481 -9.65 12.15 -47.85
C PRO A 481 -10.72 11.18 -48.43
N THR A 482 -10.49 10.71 -49.65
CA THR A 482 -11.36 9.77 -50.36
C THR A 482 -11.39 8.37 -49.72
N ASP A 483 -12.34 7.56 -50.20
CA ASP A 483 -12.48 6.12 -49.96
C ASP A 483 -12.65 5.73 -48.48
N ASN A 484 -13.39 6.54 -47.72
CA ASN A 484 -13.74 6.28 -46.32
C ASN A 484 -15.21 5.85 -46.13
N THR A 485 -15.48 5.11 -45.05
CA THR A 485 -16.83 4.68 -44.67
C THR A 485 -17.17 5.15 -43.26
N HIS A 486 -18.30 5.84 -43.08
CA HIS A 486 -18.77 6.29 -41.77
C HIS A 486 -20.09 5.62 -41.42
N ASN A 487 -20.13 4.93 -40.28
CA ASN A 487 -21.35 4.39 -39.69
C ASN A 487 -21.68 5.19 -38.42
N THR A 488 -22.88 5.72 -38.32
CA THR A 488 -23.32 6.50 -37.16
C THR A 488 -24.63 5.95 -36.60
N THR A 489 -24.68 5.73 -35.28
CA THR A 489 -25.88 5.31 -34.56
C THR A 489 -26.21 6.37 -33.52
N THR A 490 -27.38 7.00 -33.63
CA THR A 490 -27.75 8.16 -32.80
C THR A 490 -29.14 8.01 -32.20
N THR A 491 -29.35 8.63 -31.04
CA THR A 491 -30.70 9.05 -30.62
C THR A 491 -31.11 10.33 -31.38
N THR A 492 -32.24 10.93 -31.02
CA THR A 492 -32.76 12.14 -31.69
C THR A 492 -31.80 13.33 -31.62
N ASP A 493 -32.07 14.36 -32.42
CA ASP A 493 -31.48 15.70 -32.29
C ASP A 493 -29.94 15.73 -32.34
N ASN A 494 -29.37 15.18 -33.42
CA ASN A 494 -27.93 15.19 -33.71
C ASN A 494 -27.65 15.88 -35.05
N THR A 495 -26.61 16.72 -35.12
CA THR A 495 -26.23 17.49 -36.33
C THR A 495 -24.95 16.95 -36.96
N HIS A 496 -24.93 16.80 -38.28
CA HIS A 496 -23.77 16.26 -39.02
C HIS A 496 -23.33 17.21 -40.14
N ASN A 497 -22.07 17.64 -40.11
CA ASN A 497 -21.42 18.43 -41.17
C ASN A 497 -20.28 17.61 -41.78
N THR A 498 -20.29 17.44 -43.10
CA THR A 498 -19.27 16.69 -43.85
C THR A 498 -18.81 17.48 -45.07
N THR A 499 -17.49 17.60 -45.25
CA THR A 499 -16.88 18.12 -46.48
C THR A 499 -16.01 17.03 -47.11
N THR A 500 -16.35 16.63 -48.34
CA THR A 500 -15.82 15.43 -48.99
C THR A 500 -15.42 15.69 -50.46
N PRO A 501 -14.28 15.16 -50.91
CA PRO A 501 -14.09 14.80 -52.31
C PRO A 501 -14.83 13.49 -52.63
N THR A 502 -14.87 13.12 -53.92
CA THR A 502 -15.58 11.93 -54.42
C THR A 502 -15.05 10.62 -53.80
N GLY A 503 -15.95 9.68 -53.45
CA GLY A 503 -15.59 8.29 -53.07
C GLY A 503 -16.07 7.81 -51.68
N ASN A 504 -16.56 8.70 -50.81
CA ASN A 504 -16.93 8.32 -49.44
C ASN A 504 -18.36 7.75 -49.31
N THR A 505 -18.54 6.82 -48.37
CA THR A 505 -19.83 6.17 -48.05
C THR A 505 -20.27 6.51 -46.62
N HIS A 506 -21.55 6.86 -46.45
CA HIS A 506 -22.12 7.21 -45.14
C HIS A 506 -23.39 6.38 -44.86
N ASN A 507 -23.41 5.69 -43.72
CA ASN A 507 -24.56 4.95 -43.21
C ASN A 507 -24.98 5.56 -41.86
N THR A 508 -26.25 5.96 -41.74
CA THR A 508 -26.82 6.42 -40.46
C THR A 508 -27.95 5.49 -40.05
N THR A 509 -28.06 5.20 -38.76
CA THR A 509 -29.12 4.34 -38.22
C THR A 509 -29.74 4.97 -36.98
N THR A 510 -30.99 5.43 -37.13
CA THR A 510 -31.82 6.05 -36.08
C THR A 510 -32.99 5.13 -35.69
N PRO A 511 -33.40 5.11 -34.42
CA PRO A 511 -34.66 4.51 -34.02
C PRO A 511 -35.85 5.41 -34.44
N THR A 512 -36.51 5.03 -35.53
CA THR A 512 -37.78 5.56 -36.07
C THR A 512 -37.82 6.99 -36.64
N ASP A 513 -38.68 7.12 -37.66
CA ASP A 513 -39.23 8.27 -38.39
C ASP A 513 -38.32 9.34 -39.03
N ASN A 514 -38.60 9.60 -40.32
CA ASN A 514 -37.83 10.48 -41.20
C ASN A 514 -38.35 11.93 -41.21
N THR A 515 -37.45 12.90 -41.17
CA THR A 515 -37.63 14.19 -41.87
C THR A 515 -36.29 14.77 -42.35
N THR A 516 -35.94 14.55 -43.62
CA THR A 516 -34.88 15.29 -44.31
C THR A 516 -35.46 16.48 -45.08
N THR A 517 -35.14 17.70 -44.67
CA THR A 517 -35.54 18.93 -45.38
C THR A 517 -34.48 20.03 -45.17
N PRO A 518 -34.08 20.80 -46.21
CA PRO A 518 -33.01 21.79 -46.09
C PRO A 518 -33.43 23.12 -45.43
N THR A 519 -32.43 23.93 -45.09
CA THR A 519 -32.49 25.17 -44.28
C THR A 519 -33.43 26.27 -44.79
N ASN A 520 -34.23 26.88 -43.88
CA ASN A 520 -34.40 28.34 -43.82
C ASN A 520 -35.05 28.89 -42.52
N THR A 521 -34.65 30.12 -42.18
CA THR A 521 -35.20 31.15 -41.25
C THR A 521 -36.56 30.95 -40.53
N GLY A 522 -36.64 31.28 -39.22
CA GLY A 522 -37.92 31.61 -38.54
C GLY A 522 -37.87 31.83 -37.01
N ASN A 523 -38.58 32.84 -36.48
CA ASN A 523 -38.71 33.16 -35.04
C ASN A 523 -39.78 32.31 -34.30
N THR A 524 -39.65 32.16 -32.96
CA THR A 524 -40.69 32.06 -31.88
C THR A 524 -41.96 31.20 -32.12
N THR A 525 -42.52 30.43 -31.17
CA THR A 525 -42.87 30.78 -29.77
C THR A 525 -43.32 29.53 -28.96
N THR A 526 -43.27 29.58 -27.63
CA THR A 526 -43.99 28.71 -26.65
C THR A 526 -45.47 29.12 -26.48
N PRO A 527 -46.32 28.51 -25.60
CA PRO A 527 -46.25 27.24 -24.82
C PRO A 527 -47.54 26.37 -24.88
N THR A 528 -47.56 25.19 -24.22
CA THR A 528 -48.75 24.69 -23.48
C THR A 528 -48.33 23.91 -22.22
N THR A 529 -49.16 23.93 -21.16
CA THR A 529 -48.91 23.27 -19.86
C THR A 529 -49.94 22.18 -19.59
N THR A 530 -49.59 21.10 -18.88
CA THR A 530 -50.57 20.35 -18.06
C THR A 530 -49.90 19.70 -16.84
N ARG A 531 -50.72 19.30 -15.87
CA ARG A 531 -50.35 19.05 -14.46
C ARG A 531 -51.12 17.83 -13.96
N ASN A 532 -50.52 16.98 -13.11
CA ASN A 532 -51.29 16.15 -12.19
C ASN A 532 -50.47 15.70 -10.97
N THR A 533 -51.19 15.31 -9.91
CA THR A 533 -50.69 15.03 -8.56
C THR A 533 -51.63 14.02 -7.89
N HIS A 534 -51.17 13.14 -6.99
CA HIS A 534 -51.99 12.71 -5.83
C HIS A 534 -51.21 12.06 -4.65
N ASN A 535 -51.80 12.27 -3.47
CA ASN A 535 -51.40 12.09 -2.06
C ASN A 535 -51.02 10.69 -1.50
N THR A 536 -50.65 10.72 -0.20
CA THR A 536 -50.24 9.66 0.74
C THR A 536 -51.37 9.18 1.70
N GLY A 537 -51.15 8.08 2.44
CA GLY A 537 -51.97 7.66 3.61
C GLY A 537 -51.34 6.55 4.48
N ASN A 538 -51.63 6.54 5.80
CA ASN A 538 -51.03 5.64 6.83
C ASN A 538 -52.06 4.69 7.48
N HIS A 539 -51.63 3.69 8.28
CA HIS A 539 -52.30 3.26 9.53
C HIS A 539 -51.42 2.42 10.51
N THR A 540 -51.98 1.87 11.60
CA THR A 540 -51.36 1.86 12.96
C THR A 540 -51.10 0.49 13.66
N THR A 541 -50.53 0.56 14.88
CA THR A 541 -49.87 -0.49 15.71
C THR A 541 -50.77 -1.33 16.66
N THR A 542 -50.32 -2.52 17.10
CA THR A 542 -50.74 -3.18 18.37
C THR A 542 -49.63 -4.10 18.95
N THR A 543 -49.74 -4.54 20.21
CA THR A 543 -48.73 -5.25 21.06
C THR A 543 -49.42 -6.43 21.82
N THR A 544 -48.86 -7.39 22.58
CA THR A 544 -47.63 -7.55 23.41
C THR A 544 -47.40 -9.04 23.77
N THR A 545 -46.18 -9.48 24.17
CA THR A 545 -45.92 -10.36 25.37
C THR A 545 -44.42 -10.74 25.54
N ASN A 546 -44.01 -11.18 26.75
CA ASN A 546 -42.61 -11.31 27.21
C ASN A 546 -42.06 -12.75 27.30
N ARG A 547 -40.73 -12.91 27.12
CA ARG A 547 -39.86 -13.82 27.90
C ARG A 547 -38.47 -13.19 28.12
N PRO A 548 -37.79 -13.42 29.27
CA PRO A 548 -36.52 -12.73 29.59
C PRO A 548 -35.25 -13.61 29.38
N GLN A 549 -34.55 -13.43 28.26
CA GLN A 549 -33.16 -13.90 28.08
C GLN A 549 -32.38 -12.98 27.12
N GLU A 550 -32.20 -11.71 27.49
CA GLU A 550 -31.36 -10.76 26.74
C GLU A 550 -30.91 -9.62 27.66
N LYS A 551 -29.68 -9.69 28.19
CA LYS A 551 -29.05 -8.57 28.92
C LYS A 551 -27.52 -8.61 29.04
N PHE A 552 -26.86 -9.49 28.29
CA PHE A 552 -25.42 -9.80 28.43
C PHE A 552 -24.60 -9.62 27.15
N THR A 553 -25.16 -8.98 26.11
CA THR A 553 -24.53 -8.81 24.78
C THR A 553 -24.30 -7.34 24.39
N ALA A 554 -24.49 -6.39 25.32
CA ALA A 554 -24.67 -4.97 24.99
C ALA A 554 -23.41 -4.08 25.06
N GLU A 555 -22.21 -4.64 25.30
CA GLU A 555 -20.97 -3.84 25.52
C GLU A 555 -19.81 -4.16 24.54
N TYR A 556 -19.99 -5.13 23.63
CA TYR A 556 -18.87 -5.83 22.94
C TYR A 556 -18.42 -5.33 21.54
N LEU A 557 -19.06 -4.33 20.93
CA LEU A 557 -18.70 -3.84 19.58
C LEU A 557 -18.52 -2.31 19.46
N SER A 558 -18.62 -1.56 20.56
CA SER A 558 -18.52 -0.08 20.61
C SER A 558 -17.09 0.47 20.48
N GLY A 559 -16.23 -0.27 19.78
CA GLY A 559 -14.92 0.20 19.32
C GLY A 559 -14.99 0.93 17.97
N ILE A 560 -15.94 0.53 17.11
CA ILE A 560 -15.88 0.78 15.66
C ILE A 560 -16.49 2.14 15.27
N CYS A 561 -16.19 3.19 16.05
CA CYS A 561 -16.62 4.55 15.80
C CYS A 561 -15.91 5.14 14.58
N VAL A 562 -16.49 4.94 13.39
CA VAL A 562 -16.13 5.67 12.18
C VAL A 562 -16.39 7.16 12.42
N HIS A 563 -15.33 7.95 12.46
CA HIS A 563 -15.43 9.40 12.38
C HIS A 563 -15.17 9.86 10.95
N GLU A 564 -16.10 10.64 10.43
CA GLU A 564 -16.00 11.33 9.14
C GLU A 564 -15.54 12.77 9.42
N ASP A 565 -14.30 13.10 9.02
CA ASP A 565 -13.79 14.47 9.08
C ASP A 565 -13.78 15.04 7.66
N ILE A 566 -14.70 15.99 7.41
CA ILE A 566 -15.14 16.45 6.07
C ILE A 566 -14.00 17.04 5.21
N ASN A 567 -12.82 17.30 5.79
CA ASN A 567 -11.64 17.79 5.06
C ASN A 567 -10.55 16.73 4.80
N SER A 568 -10.72 15.47 5.21
CA SER A 568 -9.79 14.37 4.88
C SER A 568 -10.51 13.05 4.62
N ASN A 569 -10.12 12.32 3.57
CA ASN A 569 -10.72 11.04 3.20
C ASN A 569 -10.24 9.87 4.10
N THR A 570 -10.28 10.09 5.41
CA THR A 570 -9.72 9.23 6.47
C THR A 570 -10.84 8.58 7.26
N VAL A 571 -11.23 7.36 6.89
CA VAL A 571 -12.26 6.57 7.57
C VAL A 571 -11.58 5.68 8.60
N LEU A 572 -11.38 6.23 9.80
CA LEU A 572 -10.73 5.49 10.89
C LEU A 572 -11.68 4.43 11.46
N LEU A 573 -11.25 3.16 11.40
CA LEU A 573 -12.01 2.01 11.83
C LEU A 573 -11.18 1.25 12.87
N VAL A 574 -11.68 1.10 14.09
CA VAL A 574 -10.92 0.45 15.19
C VAL A 574 -11.75 -0.65 15.83
N VAL A 575 -11.12 -1.80 16.09
CA VAL A 575 -11.75 -2.92 16.80
C VAL A 575 -11.10 -3.06 18.17
N GLY A 576 -11.93 -3.03 19.21
CA GLY A 576 -11.56 -3.09 20.63
C GLY A 576 -12.71 -2.53 21.47
N ALA A 577 -13.34 -3.37 22.29
CA ALA A 577 -14.61 -3.03 22.93
C ALA A 577 -14.45 -2.11 24.15
N LEU A 578 -15.56 -1.83 24.85
CA LEU A 578 -15.61 -0.82 25.91
C LEU A 578 -15.73 -1.44 27.30
N GLY A 579 -14.59 -1.56 27.98
CA GLY A 579 -14.56 -1.56 29.44
C GLY A 579 -15.09 -0.23 30.03
N PRO A 580 -15.74 -0.24 31.20
CA PRO A 580 -16.35 0.96 31.79
C PRO A 580 -15.31 2.01 32.20
N ARG A 581 -15.66 3.29 32.00
CA ARG A 581 -14.78 4.45 32.27
C ARG A 581 -14.19 4.43 33.69
N ARG A 582 -12.86 4.43 33.79
CA ARG A 582 -12.13 4.81 35.02
C ARG A 582 -11.48 6.18 34.85
N HIS A 583 -11.45 6.96 35.92
CA HIS A 583 -10.89 8.32 35.90
C HIS A 583 -9.35 8.32 35.73
N PRO A 584 -8.76 9.36 35.11
CA PRO A 584 -7.32 9.45 34.93
C PRO A 584 -6.61 9.74 36.26
N GLY A 585 -5.96 8.73 36.84
CA GLY A 585 -5.28 8.86 38.15
C GLY A 585 -3.91 8.18 38.29
N GLU A 586 -3.52 7.25 37.41
CA GLU A 586 -2.35 6.38 37.66
C GLU A 586 -1.21 6.46 36.64
N THR A 587 -1.30 7.31 35.62
CA THR A 587 -0.23 7.48 34.60
C THR A 587 1.02 8.22 35.12
N GLY A 588 0.97 8.88 36.28
CA GLY A 588 2.10 9.65 36.82
C GLY A 588 3.32 8.82 37.26
N ARG A 589 3.08 7.70 37.96
CA ARG A 589 4.12 6.97 38.73
C ARG A 589 5.22 6.30 37.89
N ARG A 590 5.05 6.20 36.56
CA ARG A 590 6.06 5.56 35.67
C ARG A 590 7.13 6.55 35.18
N ASN A 591 6.83 7.85 35.16
CA ASN A 591 7.78 8.89 34.77
C ASN A 591 8.73 9.30 35.91
N GLU A 592 8.30 9.16 37.17
CA GLU A 592 9.15 9.44 38.34
C GLU A 592 10.33 8.46 38.40
N ARG A 593 10.09 7.14 38.32
CA ARG A 593 11.17 6.13 38.36
C ARG A 593 12.25 6.29 37.27
N ARG A 594 11.89 6.81 36.08
CA ARG A 594 12.88 7.13 35.02
C ARG A 594 13.63 8.45 35.28
N ARG A 595 13.08 9.34 36.09
CA ARG A 595 13.73 10.58 36.55
C ARG A 595 14.68 10.27 37.71
N ASP A 596 14.26 9.50 38.70
CA ASP A 596 15.05 9.14 39.90
C ASP A 596 16.36 8.45 39.54
N ILE A 597 16.34 7.48 38.61
CA ILE A 597 17.54 6.77 38.15
C ILE A 597 18.53 7.75 37.49
N ARG A 598 18.05 8.62 36.59
CA ARG A 598 18.89 9.62 35.89
C ARG A 598 19.33 10.77 36.80
N GLU A 599 18.61 11.07 37.89
CA GLU A 599 19.06 12.01 38.92
C GLU A 599 20.10 11.40 39.86
N GLY A 600 20.05 10.10 40.13
CA GLY A 600 21.12 9.37 40.81
C GLY A 600 22.44 9.44 40.03
N GLU A 601 22.41 9.12 38.73
CA GLU A 601 23.57 9.23 37.84
C GLU A 601 24.10 10.67 37.75
N LYS A 602 23.21 11.67 37.65
CA LYS A 602 23.59 13.09 37.61
C LYS A 602 24.12 13.61 38.95
N LYS A 603 23.69 13.09 40.10
CA LYS A 603 24.32 13.39 41.40
C LYS A 603 25.72 12.82 41.50
N CYS A 604 25.91 11.56 41.10
CA CYS A 604 27.21 10.87 41.18
C CYS A 604 28.31 11.60 40.39
N LYS A 605 27.96 12.25 39.27
CA LYS A 605 28.88 13.12 38.50
C LYS A 605 29.04 14.56 39.03
N LYS A 606 28.31 14.98 40.07
CA LYS A 606 28.31 16.39 40.55
C LYS A 606 28.99 16.64 41.90
N GLU A 607 29.40 15.58 42.61
CA GLU A 607 30.12 15.72 43.90
C GLU A 607 31.65 15.75 43.74
N ARG A 608 32.19 15.40 42.57
CA ARG A 608 33.61 15.63 42.22
C ARG A 608 33.81 17.02 41.58
N GLY A 609 33.90 18.08 42.40
CA GLY A 609 34.38 19.38 41.91
C GLY A 609 33.92 20.62 42.68
N ARG A 610 34.34 20.81 43.94
CA ARG A 610 34.27 22.14 44.57
C ARG A 610 35.23 22.37 45.76
N LYS A 611 36.41 22.92 45.47
CA LYS A 611 37.22 23.75 46.39
C LYS A 611 38.00 24.78 45.57
N GLU A 612 38.12 25.99 46.11
CA GLU A 612 38.83 27.12 45.51
C GLU A 612 40.12 27.39 46.30
N VAL A 613 41.28 27.46 45.64
CA VAL A 613 42.57 27.96 46.15
C VAL A 613 43.34 28.56 44.94
N PRO A 614 44.01 29.73 45.04
CA PRO A 614 44.56 30.44 43.87
C PRO A 614 46.05 30.14 43.57
N GLU A 615 46.45 30.52 42.34
CA GLU A 615 47.81 30.79 41.81
C GLU A 615 48.98 29.90 42.25
N GLY A 616 49.40 28.97 41.37
CA GLY A 616 50.55 28.08 41.59
C GLY A 616 51.00 27.25 40.37
N GLU A 617 50.90 27.79 39.15
CA GLU A 617 51.06 27.02 37.90
C GLU A 617 52.51 26.73 37.48
N ARG A 618 52.96 25.46 37.66
CA ARG A 618 53.52 24.67 36.52
C ARG A 618 53.86 23.18 36.75
N GLU A 619 53.92 22.65 37.96
CA GLU A 619 54.35 21.25 38.17
C GLU A 619 53.19 20.23 38.19
N ASP A 620 51.98 20.66 38.55
CA ASP A 620 50.79 19.79 38.66
C ASP A 620 50.24 19.26 37.34
N GLU A 621 50.40 19.98 36.22
CA GLU A 621 49.84 19.54 34.92
C GLU A 621 50.55 18.29 34.42
N LYS A 622 51.88 18.25 34.51
CA LYS A 622 52.68 17.11 34.06
C LYS A 622 52.38 15.84 34.86
N TRP A 623 52.11 15.98 36.17
CA TRP A 623 51.71 14.84 37.01
C TRP A 623 50.29 14.35 36.67
N LYS A 624 49.39 15.24 36.21
CA LYS A 624 48.06 14.84 35.72
C LYS A 624 48.14 14.12 34.38
N GLU A 625 48.93 14.61 33.42
CA GLU A 625 49.14 13.93 32.14
C GLU A 625 49.74 12.52 32.32
N ASP A 626 50.73 12.35 33.20
CA ASP A 626 51.32 11.03 33.51
C ASP A 626 50.31 10.06 34.19
N GLN A 627 49.30 10.57 34.90
CA GLN A 627 48.25 9.75 35.53
C GLN A 627 47.11 9.42 34.55
N GLU A 628 46.62 10.39 33.77
CA GLU A 628 45.63 10.14 32.72
C GLU A 628 46.19 9.22 31.63
N GLY A 629 47.48 9.33 31.32
CA GLY A 629 48.19 8.42 30.43
C GLY A 629 48.32 6.98 30.96
N LYS A 630 48.34 6.79 32.28
CA LYS A 630 48.26 5.45 32.91
C LYS A 630 46.85 4.89 32.90
N ILE A 631 45.87 5.67 33.34
CA ILE A 631 44.46 5.23 33.42
C ILE A 631 43.97 4.79 32.04
N ARG A 632 44.23 5.57 30.99
CA ARG A 632 43.89 5.18 29.60
C ARG A 632 44.56 3.89 29.13
N LYS A 633 45.71 3.54 29.70
CA LYS A 633 46.45 2.34 29.33
C LYS A 633 45.90 1.10 30.04
N GLU A 634 45.53 1.25 31.32
CA GLU A 634 44.82 0.22 32.08
C GLU A 634 43.41 -0.04 31.51
N GLU A 635 42.70 1.02 31.08
CA GLU A 635 41.43 0.90 30.34
C GLU A 635 41.60 0.15 29.02
N GLN A 636 42.60 0.50 28.20
CA GLN A 636 42.87 -0.19 26.92
C GLN A 636 43.42 -1.62 27.05
N GLU A 637 44.04 -1.96 28.19
CA GLU A 637 44.43 -3.35 28.48
C GLU A 637 43.20 -4.17 28.92
N GLY A 638 42.28 -3.58 29.72
CA GLY A 638 41.00 -4.20 30.09
C GLY A 638 40.06 -4.46 28.90
N GLU A 639 39.86 -3.46 28.01
CA GLU A 639 39.05 -3.63 26.78
C GLU A 639 39.55 -4.80 25.90
N ARG A 640 40.86 -5.04 25.87
CA ARG A 640 41.49 -6.14 25.11
C ARG A 640 41.37 -7.50 25.78
N GLU A 641 41.22 -7.55 27.10
CA GLU A 641 40.93 -8.80 27.80
C GLU A 641 39.45 -9.18 27.63
N GLU A 642 38.51 -8.23 27.70
CA GLU A 642 37.11 -8.49 27.36
C GLU A 642 36.93 -8.93 25.89
N GLU A 643 37.60 -8.28 24.93
CA GLU A 643 37.53 -8.68 23.51
C GLU A 643 38.09 -10.10 23.27
N GLN A 644 39.11 -10.51 24.04
CA GLN A 644 39.65 -11.88 23.98
C GLN A 644 38.74 -12.90 24.68
N GLU A 645 38.11 -12.56 25.79
CA GLU A 645 37.17 -13.47 26.46
C GLU A 645 35.89 -13.65 25.62
N GLY A 646 35.41 -12.60 24.96
CA GLY A 646 34.31 -12.66 23.99
C GLY A 646 34.58 -13.65 22.86
N LYS A 647 35.73 -13.52 22.19
CA LYS A 647 36.13 -14.43 21.09
C LYS A 647 36.28 -15.89 21.55
N ARG A 648 36.79 -16.14 22.76
CA ARG A 648 36.86 -17.49 23.35
C ARG A 648 35.47 -18.10 23.59
N LYS A 649 34.47 -17.28 23.93
CA LYS A 649 33.07 -17.73 24.09
C LYS A 649 32.43 -18.03 22.73
N GLU A 650 32.65 -17.19 21.71
CA GLU A 650 32.18 -17.46 20.34
C GLU A 650 32.81 -18.75 19.76
N ASP A 651 34.11 -18.97 19.93
CA ASP A 651 34.80 -20.22 19.54
C ASP A 651 34.23 -21.46 20.27
N GLN A 652 33.75 -21.29 21.51
CA GLN A 652 33.20 -22.37 22.32
C GLN A 652 31.74 -22.70 21.94
N GLU A 653 30.89 -21.68 21.72
CA GLU A 653 29.55 -21.88 21.13
C GLU A 653 29.63 -22.47 19.72
N GLY A 654 30.61 -22.05 18.92
CA GLY A 654 30.84 -22.54 17.56
C GLY A 654 31.21 -24.03 17.50
N LYS A 655 31.83 -24.58 18.55
CA LYS A 655 32.05 -26.02 18.69
C LYS A 655 30.79 -26.77 19.07
N ILE A 656 30.07 -26.29 20.09
CA ILE A 656 28.84 -26.94 20.59
C ILE A 656 27.82 -27.09 19.45
N ARG A 657 27.56 -26.01 18.69
CA ARG A 657 26.65 -26.05 17.52
C ARG A 657 27.10 -27.00 16.41
N LYS A 658 28.39 -27.33 16.34
CA LYS A 658 28.93 -28.26 15.35
C LYS A 658 28.77 -29.72 15.82
N GLU A 659 28.96 -29.97 17.11
CA GLU A 659 28.69 -31.27 17.74
C GLU A 659 27.18 -31.59 17.68
N GLU A 660 26.30 -30.61 17.93
CA GLU A 660 24.85 -30.72 17.74
C GLU A 660 24.49 -31.07 16.27
N GLN A 661 25.05 -30.36 15.28
CA GLN A 661 24.80 -30.63 13.85
C GLN A 661 25.45 -31.92 13.31
N GLU A 662 26.41 -32.50 14.01
CA GLU A 662 26.94 -33.82 13.67
C GLU A 662 26.03 -34.91 14.26
N GLY A 663 25.47 -34.71 15.46
CA GLY A 663 24.45 -35.60 16.05
C GLY A 663 23.12 -35.64 15.27
N GLU A 664 22.54 -34.48 14.91
CA GLU A 664 21.29 -34.43 14.11
C GLU A 664 21.40 -35.23 12.79
N ARG A 665 22.59 -35.30 12.19
CA ARG A 665 22.84 -36.04 10.95
C ARG A 665 23.09 -37.53 11.13
N GLU A 666 23.44 -37.96 12.34
CA GLU A 666 23.52 -39.39 12.66
C GLU A 666 22.10 -39.93 12.91
N GLU A 667 21.23 -39.19 13.61
CA GLU A 667 19.80 -39.52 13.73
C GLU A 667 19.07 -39.53 12.37
N GLU A 668 19.29 -38.52 11.50
CA GLU A 668 18.67 -38.47 10.16
C GLU A 668 19.10 -39.67 9.28
N GLN A 669 20.36 -40.08 9.33
CA GLN A 669 20.87 -41.26 8.62
C GLN A 669 20.45 -42.60 9.23
N GLU A 670 20.14 -42.66 10.53
CA GLU A 670 19.61 -43.87 11.15
C GLU A 670 18.14 -44.06 10.78
N GLY A 671 17.36 -42.96 10.76
CA GLY A 671 15.97 -42.94 10.26
C GLY A 671 15.83 -43.34 8.79
N GLU A 672 16.66 -42.80 7.88
CA GLU A 672 16.64 -43.21 6.46
C GLU A 672 16.86 -44.73 6.28
N ARG A 673 17.67 -45.37 7.15
CA ARG A 673 17.92 -46.82 7.11
C ARG A 673 16.83 -47.68 7.75
N GLU A 674 15.99 -47.10 8.60
CA GLU A 674 14.79 -47.79 9.10
C GLU A 674 13.67 -47.73 8.06
N GLU A 675 13.46 -46.59 7.38
CA GLU A 675 12.50 -46.51 6.25
C GLU A 675 12.89 -47.44 5.08
N GLU A 676 14.18 -47.51 4.71
CA GLU A 676 14.66 -48.41 3.65
C GLU A 676 14.40 -49.89 4.02
N GLN A 677 14.57 -50.27 5.29
CA GLN A 677 14.28 -51.62 5.79
C GLN A 677 12.79 -51.94 5.95
N GLU A 678 11.91 -50.97 6.20
CA GLU A 678 10.47 -51.21 6.11
C GLU A 678 10.02 -51.37 4.65
N GLY A 679 10.58 -50.58 3.72
CA GLY A 679 10.34 -50.68 2.29
C GLY A 679 10.64 -52.07 1.71
N GLU A 680 11.83 -52.63 2.00
CA GLU A 680 12.19 -54.00 1.57
C GLU A 680 11.20 -55.07 2.11
N ARG A 681 10.71 -54.89 3.34
CA ARG A 681 9.74 -55.81 3.98
C ARG A 681 8.32 -55.67 3.45
N GLU A 682 7.94 -54.51 2.92
CA GLU A 682 6.66 -54.35 2.23
C GLU A 682 6.71 -54.97 0.81
N GLU A 683 7.81 -54.79 0.06
CA GLU A 683 7.98 -55.46 -1.25
C GLU A 683 8.01 -56.99 -1.11
N GLU A 684 8.71 -57.55 -0.13
CA GLU A 684 8.74 -59.01 0.11
C GLU A 684 7.33 -59.57 0.44
N GLN A 685 6.55 -58.83 1.24
CA GLN A 685 5.16 -59.18 1.53
C GLN A 685 4.22 -59.05 0.34
N GLU A 686 4.43 -58.08 -0.56
CA GLU A 686 3.62 -57.95 -1.78
C GLU A 686 3.96 -59.07 -2.79
N GLY A 687 5.23 -59.47 -2.91
CA GLY A 687 5.66 -60.65 -3.67
C GLY A 687 5.05 -61.97 -3.17
N GLU A 688 4.95 -62.16 -1.84
CA GLU A 688 4.20 -63.28 -1.23
C GLU A 688 2.70 -63.24 -1.59
N ARG A 689 2.10 -62.06 -1.70
CA ARG A 689 0.67 -61.90 -2.06
C ARG A 689 0.43 -62.18 -3.54
N GLU A 690 1.28 -61.66 -4.43
CA GLU A 690 1.24 -61.91 -5.88
C GLU A 690 1.36 -63.40 -6.21
N THR A 691 2.35 -64.09 -5.65
CA THR A 691 2.58 -65.53 -5.88
C THR A 691 1.42 -66.39 -5.37
N ARG A 692 0.86 -66.08 -4.18
CA ARG A 692 -0.38 -66.72 -3.69
C ARG A 692 -1.59 -66.41 -4.58
N GLY A 693 -1.65 -65.22 -5.18
CA GLY A 693 -2.67 -64.82 -6.16
C GLY A 693 -2.60 -65.62 -7.46
N MET A 694 -1.40 -65.79 -8.02
CA MET A 694 -1.18 -66.59 -9.24
C MET A 694 -1.53 -68.06 -9.03
N GLY A 695 -1.09 -68.67 -7.92
CA GLY A 695 -1.43 -70.06 -7.58
C GLY A 695 -2.94 -70.32 -7.43
N ARG A 696 -3.72 -69.29 -7.07
CA ARG A 696 -5.18 -69.36 -7.00
C ARG A 696 -5.84 -69.30 -8.39
N LYS A 697 -5.33 -68.46 -9.30
CA LYS A 697 -5.77 -68.40 -10.71
C LYS A 697 -5.44 -69.70 -11.46
N GLU A 698 -4.24 -70.25 -11.27
CA GLU A 698 -3.80 -71.53 -11.86
C GLU A 698 -4.74 -72.68 -11.45
N LYS A 699 -5.23 -72.68 -10.20
CA LYS A 699 -6.18 -73.70 -9.71
C LYS A 699 -7.55 -73.60 -10.39
N ASN A 700 -8.15 -72.41 -10.45
CA ASN A 700 -9.45 -72.22 -11.11
C ASN A 700 -9.40 -72.60 -12.60
N ARG A 701 -8.30 -72.25 -13.27
CA ARG A 701 -8.09 -72.54 -14.70
C ARG A 701 -7.85 -74.03 -15.00
N ARG A 702 -7.64 -74.87 -13.97
CA ARG A 702 -7.63 -76.34 -14.07
C ARG A 702 -9.00 -76.97 -13.81
N SER A 703 -9.83 -76.40 -12.92
CA SER A 703 -11.21 -76.86 -12.75
C SER A 703 -12.08 -76.57 -13.97
N GLU A 704 -11.95 -75.38 -14.59
CA GLU A 704 -12.66 -75.03 -15.83
C GLU A 704 -12.29 -75.95 -17.01
N LYS A 705 -11.13 -76.62 -16.95
CA LYS A 705 -10.67 -77.63 -17.92
C LYS A 705 -10.96 -79.09 -17.52
N GLN A 706 -11.88 -79.30 -16.59
CA GLN A 706 -12.45 -80.63 -16.28
C GLN A 706 -13.98 -80.67 -16.44
N GLU A 707 -14.61 -79.58 -16.91
CA GLU A 707 -16.04 -79.52 -17.28
C GLU A 707 -16.26 -79.28 -18.80
N GLU A 708 -15.18 -79.25 -19.60
CA GLU A 708 -15.15 -79.47 -21.06
C GLU A 708 -14.52 -80.85 -21.39
#